data_AF-A0A5N6LXS3-F1
#
_entry.id   AF-A0A5N6LXS3-F1
#
_cell.length_a   1.000
_cell.length_b   1.000
_cell.length_c   1.000
_cell.angle_alpha   90.00
_cell.angle_beta   90.00
_cell.angle_gamma   90.00
#
_symmetry.space_group_name_H-M   'P 1'
#
loop_
_entity.id
_entity.type
_entity.pdbx_description
1 polymer ?
#
loop_
_entity_poly.entity_id
_entity_poly.type
_entity_poly.pdbx_seq_one_letter_code
_entity_poly.pdbx_strand_id
1 'polypeptide(L)'
;MIPSTHASSYQYQTKLNEQSLSKIAIYEAVFELHENASIKASPYLLGLKGEDTEWITIQVDHPEPSADDWVAVFSPAKFNGSTCSFQDYTRIQSPYICSAPIKFMNVSYVNPNYTKTGKSSIRFQIINQRADFSFALFSGGLSKPKLKAVSNAITFANPKAPLYPRLAHGNSWDEMTVTWSSGYNIYEAVPFVEWGMKGQPQSRSPAGTLTFTQSDMCGGAARSVGWRDPGFIHTAFLKNLWPNMVYTYRMGHMLQSGACVWSKTYSFKASPYPGQDSLQRVIIFGDMGKGERDGANAYSNKHHGALNTTDTLIKDLGNFDMVLHIGDLSYANGYIAQWDQFLAQIEPISSKVPYMVASGNHERDWPNSGSFYDTDDSGGECGVPAETLFYVPAENRAKFWYSTDYGMFHFCVADTEHDWRIGTEQYAFIEKCLASANRHKQPWLIFAAHRVLGYSSNKWYGLEGSFEEPMGREHLQHLWQKYKVDIAIFGHVHNYERVCPIYQNQCVNDEKSHYSGVVNGTIHIVAGGGGSHLSAFIDMDTKRGGGGGTTVVGYYSVDASAHVVNNDYPITEQPLSKIAIHRSVLALHDGASIKAYPTVLGLKGKDVEWVTVEIKHPKPSNDDWIGVFSPAKFNASTCYFESEAKQQVPYICSAPIKYTFANYSNPRYESTGKSTIKFQIINQRADFSFALFSGGLSNPKLVAYSNFISFANPKAPLYPRLALGKSWNEMTVSWTSGYNINEATPFVSWGVNGQRPMLSFAGTLTFHQNSMCGSPARTVGWRDPGFIHTSFLKDLWPNTKYFYKLGHKLANGTNIWSKKKFSFTSPPYPGQESLQRVIIFGDLGKAERDGSNEYNNYQPGSLNTTDQLINDINNIDVVFHIGDIVYSNGYISQWDQFTSQVEPIASVVPYMIASGNHERDVPGSGSFYDGNDSGGECGVPAETTFYVPAENRAKFWYSVDYGMFHFCIADSEHDWREGSEQYKFIEKCLASVDRKNQPWLIFAAHRVLGYSSDLYYAFEGSFAEPQARESLQKLWQKYKVDIAFYGHVHNYERTCPVYEEQCVNSEKTHYSGTVNGTIHVVVGGAGAHLSEFSDVNTTWSLYKDHDFGFAKMTAFNQSSLLFEYKKSSDGKVYDSFTISRDYRDVLACVHDGCEPTTLTS
;
A
#
# COMPACT_ATOMS: atom_id res chain seq x y z
N MET A 1 -31.07 6.91 57.96
CA MET A 1 -31.32 8.02 58.90
C MET A 1 -31.23 9.32 58.12
N ILE A 2 -32.37 9.99 58.00
CA ILE A 2 -32.62 11.33 57.41
C ILE A 2 -32.00 12.39 58.39
N PRO A 3 -31.77 13.70 58.10
CA PRO A 3 -32.25 14.46 56.94
C PRO A 3 -31.47 15.71 56.43
N SER A 4 -31.87 16.18 55.23
CA SER A 4 -32.04 17.60 54.83
C SER A 4 -30.79 18.49 54.69
N THR A 5 -30.69 19.54 53.86
CA THR A 5 -31.66 20.49 53.29
C THR A 5 -31.11 21.15 52.02
N HIS A 6 -32.01 21.37 51.06
CA HIS A 6 -32.26 22.53 50.19
C HIS A 6 -31.16 23.32 49.44
N ALA A 7 -31.54 23.55 48.18
CA ALA A 7 -31.00 24.48 47.21
C ALA A 7 -31.11 25.96 47.62
N SER A 8 -30.15 26.77 47.16
CA SER A 8 -30.39 28.16 46.76
C SER A 8 -29.39 28.59 45.68
N SER A 9 -29.93 29.11 44.59
CA SER A 9 -29.28 29.84 43.50
C SER A 9 -28.33 30.95 43.99
N TYR A 10 -27.14 31.08 43.39
CA TYR A 10 -26.42 32.35 43.36
C TYR A 10 -25.80 32.61 41.99
N GLN A 11 -26.09 33.82 41.50
CA GLN A 11 -25.69 34.38 40.22
C GLN A 11 -24.18 34.56 40.10
N TYR A 12 -23.70 34.47 38.85
CA TYR A 12 -22.39 34.96 38.42
C TYR A 12 -22.21 36.44 38.78
N GLN A 13 -21.22 36.74 39.61
CA GLN A 13 -20.53 38.03 39.60
C GLN A 13 -19.02 37.81 39.78
N THR A 14 -18.30 38.26 38.76
CA THR A 14 -16.86 38.42 38.70
C THR A 14 -16.36 39.38 39.79
N LYS A 15 -15.51 38.88 40.70
CA LYS A 15 -14.59 39.71 41.47
C LYS A 15 -13.23 39.04 41.57
N LEU A 16 -12.24 39.72 40.98
CA LEU A 16 -10.82 39.53 41.23
C LEU A 16 -10.57 39.64 42.74
N ASN A 17 -10.14 38.54 43.36
CA ASN A 17 -9.52 38.57 44.68
C ASN A 17 -8.03 38.37 44.49
N GLU A 18 -7.26 39.43 44.72
CA GLU A 18 -5.83 39.39 44.96
C GLU A 18 -5.56 38.46 46.16
N GLN A 19 -4.80 37.39 45.95
CA GLN A 19 -4.24 36.61 47.04
C GLN A 19 -2.90 37.24 47.47
N SER A 20 -2.80 37.53 48.77
CA SER A 20 -1.61 38.06 49.43
C SER A 20 -0.40 37.12 49.28
N LEU A 21 0.74 37.68 48.84
CA LEU A 21 2.07 37.07 48.68
C LEU A 21 2.68 36.45 49.96
N SER A 22 1.96 36.46 51.09
CA SER A 22 2.51 36.13 52.42
C SER A 22 2.49 34.65 52.82
N LYS A 23 2.16 33.71 51.92
CA LYS A 23 2.15 32.26 52.22
C LYS A 23 2.95 31.38 51.24
N ILE A 24 4.01 31.91 50.66
CA ILE A 24 5.03 31.07 50.02
C ILE A 24 6.09 30.75 51.08
N ALA A 25 6.08 29.52 51.60
CA ALA A 25 7.21 28.98 52.33
C ALA A 25 8.39 28.84 51.36
N ILE A 26 9.30 29.81 51.43
CA ILE A 26 10.59 29.84 50.77
C ILE A 26 11.54 29.06 51.69
N TYR A 27 12.03 27.90 51.23
CA TYR A 27 13.13 27.22 51.91
C TYR A 27 14.37 28.13 51.82
N GLU A 28 14.99 28.37 52.97
CA GLU A 28 16.17 29.22 53.12
C GLU A 28 17.31 28.76 52.21
N ALA A 29 17.59 29.56 51.18
CA ALA A 29 18.86 29.59 50.49
C ALA A 29 19.24 31.07 50.33
N VAL A 30 20.53 31.40 50.43
CA VAL A 30 21.02 32.79 50.45
C VAL A 30 20.72 33.46 49.09
N PHE A 31 19.64 34.22 49.01
CA PHE A 31 19.19 34.92 47.80
C PHE A 31 19.84 36.30 47.70
N GLU A 32 20.74 36.52 46.73
CA GLU A 32 21.09 37.87 46.26
C GLU A 32 20.09 38.32 45.18
N LEU A 33 18.78 38.33 45.49
CA LEU A 33 17.81 39.02 44.63
C LEU A 33 18.23 40.49 44.60
N HIS A 34 18.48 41.03 43.42
CA HIS A 34 18.84 42.42 43.28
C HIS A 34 17.55 43.25 43.38
N GLU A 35 17.45 44.18 44.35
CA GLU A 35 16.20 44.90 44.68
C GLU A 35 15.50 45.55 43.47
N ASN A 36 16.28 45.90 42.44
CA ASN A 36 15.82 46.59 41.23
C ASN A 36 15.88 45.75 39.93
N ALA A 37 16.24 44.46 39.97
CA ALA A 37 16.19 43.60 38.77
C ALA A 37 14.78 43.00 38.60
N SER A 38 14.25 43.00 37.38
CA SER A 38 12.92 42.47 37.09
C SER A 38 12.87 41.67 35.80
N ILE A 39 11.99 40.68 35.77
CA ILE A 39 11.69 39.86 34.61
C ILE A 39 10.18 39.64 34.52
N LYS A 40 9.59 39.77 33.34
CA LYS A 40 8.14 39.64 33.12
C LYS A 40 7.84 38.79 31.90
N ALA A 41 6.93 37.83 32.05
CA ALA A 41 6.51 36.92 31.00
C ALA A 41 5.11 37.26 30.49
N SER A 42 4.93 37.29 29.17
CA SER A 42 3.63 37.54 28.53
C SER A 42 3.49 36.80 27.19
N PRO A 43 2.28 36.30 26.85
CA PRO A 43 1.05 36.29 27.65
C PRO A 43 1.13 35.33 28.86
N TYR A 44 0.18 35.46 29.81
CA TYR A 44 0.16 34.65 31.05
C TYR A 44 -0.62 33.33 30.93
N LEU A 45 -1.50 33.22 29.92
CA LEU A 45 -2.33 32.06 29.66
C LEU A 45 -2.19 31.67 28.18
N LEU A 46 -1.85 30.41 27.93
CA LEU A 46 -1.49 29.87 26.61
C LEU A 46 -2.50 28.84 26.14
N GLY A 47 -2.52 28.52 24.84
CA GLY A 47 -3.30 27.42 24.27
C GLY A 47 -4.81 27.64 24.35
N LEU A 48 -5.27 28.89 24.25
CA LEU A 48 -6.68 29.26 24.42
C LEU A 48 -7.60 28.61 23.37
N LYS A 49 -7.06 28.19 22.22
CA LYS A 49 -7.80 27.47 21.16
C LYS A 49 -7.34 26.02 21.03
N GLY A 50 -6.67 25.48 22.04
CA GLY A 50 -6.12 24.13 22.04
C GLY A 50 -4.75 23.99 21.40
N GLU A 51 -4.04 25.10 21.17
CA GLU A 51 -2.62 25.06 20.80
C GLU A 51 -1.80 24.41 21.92
N ASP A 52 -0.88 23.53 21.51
CA ASP A 52 0.04 22.80 22.38
C ASP A 52 1.45 23.42 22.39
N THR A 53 1.66 24.49 21.62
CA THR A 53 2.92 25.22 21.49
C THR A 53 2.65 26.71 21.28
N GLU A 54 3.27 27.58 22.06
CA GLU A 54 3.10 29.04 21.94
C GLU A 54 4.38 29.84 22.16
N TRP A 55 4.44 31.03 21.55
CA TRP A 55 5.53 31.98 21.74
C TRP A 55 5.27 32.90 22.93
N ILE A 56 6.26 33.01 23.82
CA ILE A 56 6.27 33.88 24.99
C ILE A 56 7.32 34.96 24.81
N THR A 57 6.98 36.18 25.19
CA THR A 57 7.90 37.30 25.27
C THR A 57 8.27 37.57 26.72
N ILE A 58 9.58 37.59 26.99
CA ILE A 58 10.20 37.84 28.27
C ILE A 58 10.87 39.21 28.26
N GLN A 59 10.39 40.13 29.07
CA GLN A 59 11.02 41.43 29.28
C GLN A 59 11.98 41.32 30.46
N VAL A 60 13.22 41.75 30.27
CA VAL A 60 14.30 41.77 31.26
C VAL A 60 14.72 43.21 31.52
N ASP A 61 14.83 43.60 32.79
CA ASP A 61 15.42 44.86 33.26
C ASP A 61 16.38 44.55 34.41
N HIS A 62 17.69 44.62 34.15
CA HIS A 62 18.75 44.39 35.13
C HIS A 62 19.62 45.66 35.25
N PRO A 63 19.68 46.30 36.44
CA PRO A 63 20.47 47.51 36.65
C PRO A 63 21.99 47.34 36.53
N GLU A 64 22.50 46.13 36.74
CA GLU A 64 23.93 45.78 36.67
C GLU A 64 24.14 44.64 35.66
N PRO A 65 23.87 44.87 34.37
CA PRO A 65 23.87 43.80 33.38
C PRO A 65 25.29 43.28 33.15
N SER A 66 25.41 41.96 33.05
CA SER A 66 26.64 41.29 32.67
C SER A 66 26.49 40.56 31.34
N ALA A 67 27.61 40.40 30.61
CA ALA A 67 27.63 39.67 29.34
C ALA A 67 27.31 38.17 29.52
N ASP A 68 27.47 37.66 30.74
CA ASP A 68 27.18 36.28 31.11
C ASP A 68 25.79 36.08 31.72
N ASP A 69 24.93 37.11 31.70
CA ASP A 69 23.55 36.98 32.15
C ASP A 69 22.73 36.09 31.22
N TRP A 70 21.83 35.32 31.81
CA TRP A 70 21.00 34.37 31.08
C TRP A 70 19.62 34.20 31.71
N VAL A 71 18.64 33.88 30.87
CA VAL A 71 17.26 33.59 31.30
C VAL A 71 16.99 32.10 31.15
N ALA A 72 16.48 31.50 32.22
CA ALA A 72 16.11 30.10 32.32
C ALA A 72 14.59 29.92 32.32
N VAL A 73 14.11 28.84 31.72
CA VAL A 73 12.70 28.40 31.76
C VAL A 73 12.57 27.25 32.75
N PHE A 74 11.70 27.37 33.75
CA PHE A 74 11.40 26.29 34.70
C PHE A 74 9.96 25.82 34.56
N SER A 75 9.75 24.51 34.68
CA SER A 75 8.43 23.89 34.81
C SER A 75 8.56 22.65 35.72
N PRO A 76 7.95 22.62 36.92
CA PRO A 76 6.96 23.59 37.44
C PRO A 76 7.49 25.01 37.67
N ALA A 77 6.59 26.00 37.74
CA ALA A 77 6.94 27.40 37.99
C ALA A 77 7.62 27.62 39.35
N LYS A 78 7.34 26.73 40.32
CA LYS A 78 8.07 26.70 41.59
C LYS A 78 9.32 25.82 41.43
N PHE A 79 10.49 26.45 41.49
CA PHE A 79 11.78 25.77 41.34
C PHE A 79 12.74 26.10 42.49
N ASN A 80 13.74 25.24 42.71
CA ASN A 80 14.85 25.51 43.62
C ASN A 80 16.04 26.03 42.81
N GLY A 81 16.24 27.36 42.82
CA GLY A 81 17.33 28.05 42.13
C GLY A 81 18.71 27.94 42.78
N SER A 82 18.84 27.18 43.88
CA SER A 82 20.11 27.01 44.59
C SER A 82 21.10 26.16 43.80
N THR A 83 22.39 26.37 44.04
CA THR A 83 23.43 25.48 43.53
C THR A 83 23.42 24.17 44.30
N CYS A 84 23.32 23.05 43.59
CA CYS A 84 23.46 21.72 44.18
C CYS A 84 24.90 21.21 43.96
N SER A 85 25.57 20.78 45.03
CA SER A 85 26.90 20.15 44.92
C SER A 85 26.76 18.65 44.69
N PHE A 86 27.40 18.13 43.66
CA PHE A 86 27.38 16.70 43.34
C PHE A 86 28.78 16.13 43.53
N GLN A 87 28.96 15.28 44.53
CA GLN A 87 30.26 14.63 44.80
C GLN A 87 30.41 13.27 44.09
N ASP A 88 29.31 12.67 43.62
CA ASP A 88 29.29 11.24 43.22
C ASP A 88 28.86 10.94 41.77
N TYR A 89 28.63 11.93 40.89
CA TYR A 89 28.14 11.67 39.52
C TYR A 89 28.94 12.42 38.44
N THR A 90 29.53 11.66 37.52
CA THR A 90 30.50 12.09 36.50
C THR A 90 29.91 12.88 35.32
N ARG A 91 28.59 12.82 35.08
CA ARG A 91 27.95 13.40 33.89
C ARG A 91 26.88 14.48 34.13
N ILE A 92 26.75 15.00 35.34
CA ILE A 92 25.85 16.15 35.59
C ILE A 92 26.41 17.38 34.87
N GLN A 93 25.57 18.03 34.07
CA GLN A 93 25.94 19.16 33.23
C GLN A 93 25.59 20.49 33.90
N SER A 94 26.31 21.56 33.54
CA SER A 94 25.94 22.92 33.94
C SER A 94 24.71 23.41 33.14
N PRO A 95 23.84 24.25 33.73
CA PRO A 95 23.97 24.89 35.05
C PRO A 95 23.64 23.95 36.23
N TYR A 96 24.42 24.03 37.30
CA TYR A 96 24.31 23.14 38.48
C TYR A 96 23.24 23.58 39.47
N ILE A 97 21.99 23.64 38.99
CA ILE A 97 20.83 24.11 39.77
C ILE A 97 20.04 22.91 40.27
N CYS A 98 19.54 22.97 41.51
CA CYS A 98 18.82 21.87 42.13
C CYS A 98 17.51 21.49 41.40
N SER A 99 16.89 22.43 40.71
CA SER A 99 15.86 22.15 39.71
C SER A 99 16.45 22.43 38.33
N ALA A 100 16.55 21.41 37.48
CA ALA A 100 17.01 21.62 36.11
C ALA A 100 16.03 22.52 35.33
N PRO A 101 16.47 23.64 34.71
CA PRO A 101 15.65 24.35 33.75
C PRO A 101 15.35 23.48 32.52
N ILE A 102 14.18 23.69 31.92
CA ILE A 102 13.77 23.06 30.66
C ILE A 102 14.74 23.49 29.54
N LYS A 103 15.01 24.79 29.48
CA LYS A 103 15.92 25.44 28.52
C LYS A 103 16.30 26.84 28.99
N PHE A 104 17.28 27.45 28.34
CA PHE A 104 17.82 28.75 28.72
C PHE A 104 18.48 29.49 27.55
N MET A 105 18.59 30.83 27.64
CA MET A 105 19.26 31.68 26.65
C MET A 105 20.14 32.73 27.32
N ASN A 106 21.31 33.02 26.75
CA ASN A 106 22.12 34.17 27.16
C ASN A 106 21.45 35.48 26.68
N VAL A 107 21.34 36.47 27.57
CA VAL A 107 20.62 37.72 27.29
C VAL A 107 21.37 38.58 26.27
N SER A 108 22.70 38.67 26.39
CA SER A 108 23.57 39.42 25.48
C SER A 108 23.67 38.82 24.09
N TYR A 109 23.48 37.50 23.96
CA TYR A 109 23.39 36.85 22.65
C TYR A 109 22.14 37.30 21.87
N VAL A 110 21.00 37.43 22.56
CA VAL A 110 19.74 37.87 21.96
C VAL A 110 19.72 39.39 21.72
N ASN A 111 20.27 40.18 22.64
CA ASN A 111 20.41 41.62 22.50
C ASN A 111 21.85 42.08 22.80
N PRO A 112 22.67 42.34 21.78
CA PRO A 112 24.05 42.81 21.96
C PRO A 112 24.19 44.11 22.74
N ASN A 113 23.13 44.94 22.82
CA ASN A 113 23.14 46.18 23.60
C ASN A 113 22.79 45.99 25.09
N TYR A 114 22.41 44.79 25.52
CA TYR A 114 21.97 44.51 26.89
C TYR A 114 22.99 44.94 27.95
N THR A 115 24.29 44.69 27.72
CA THR A 115 25.36 45.07 28.66
C THR A 115 25.49 46.58 28.85
N LYS A 116 24.90 47.39 27.95
CA LYS A 116 24.86 48.85 28.05
C LYS A 116 23.55 49.37 28.63
N THR A 117 22.44 48.69 28.33
CA THR A 117 21.09 49.19 28.63
C THR A 117 20.45 48.56 29.85
N GLY A 118 20.90 47.37 30.26
CA GLY A 118 20.21 46.55 31.26
C GLY A 118 18.92 45.90 30.76
N LYS A 119 18.52 46.17 29.51
CA LYS A 119 17.16 45.86 29.02
C LYS A 119 17.20 44.94 27.82
N SER A 120 16.36 43.91 27.84
CA SER A 120 16.20 42.97 26.72
C SER A 120 14.78 42.43 26.62
N SER A 121 14.40 42.03 25.41
CA SER A 121 13.15 41.34 25.12
C SER A 121 13.49 40.03 24.43
N ILE A 122 13.31 38.91 25.14
CA ILE A 122 13.66 37.57 24.68
C ILE A 122 12.39 36.82 24.32
N ARG A 123 12.43 35.98 23.27
CA ARG A 123 11.29 35.13 22.91
C ARG A 123 11.63 33.66 23.08
N PHE A 124 10.76 32.93 23.77
CA PHE A 124 10.81 31.47 23.87
C PHE A 124 9.58 30.86 23.20
N GLN A 125 9.74 29.73 22.55
CA GLN A 125 8.63 28.88 22.13
C GLN A 125 8.46 27.77 23.17
N ILE A 126 7.31 27.72 23.84
CA ILE A 126 7.04 26.78 24.92
C ILE A 126 6.04 25.73 24.45
N ILE A 127 6.32 24.47 24.74
CA ILE A 127 5.41 23.35 24.50
C ILE A 127 4.62 23.01 25.78
N ASN A 128 3.39 22.52 25.61
CA ASN A 128 2.57 22.06 26.73
C ASN A 128 3.05 20.69 27.22
N GLN A 129 3.84 20.71 28.27
CA GLN A 129 4.37 19.50 28.88
C GLN A 129 3.88 19.36 30.33
N ARG A 130 2.61 19.74 30.59
CA ARG A 130 1.95 19.68 31.91
C ARG A 130 2.10 20.94 32.75
N ALA A 131 2.87 20.94 33.82
CA ALA A 131 2.86 21.99 34.85
C ALA A 131 2.99 23.44 34.31
N ASP A 132 2.78 24.42 35.19
CA ASP A 132 3.03 25.83 34.92
C ASP A 132 4.52 26.14 34.70
N PHE A 133 4.79 27.37 34.25
CA PHE A 133 6.13 27.83 33.89
C PHE A 133 6.49 29.14 34.59
N SER A 134 7.76 29.30 34.94
CA SER A 134 8.34 30.58 35.35
C SER A 134 9.66 30.80 34.63
N PHE A 135 10.07 32.07 34.53
CA PHE A 135 11.34 32.45 33.93
C PHE A 135 12.20 33.12 34.99
N ALA A 136 13.50 32.82 34.99
CA ALA A 136 14.41 33.41 35.96
C ALA A 136 15.65 33.96 35.29
N LEU A 137 16.06 35.15 35.72
CA LEU A 137 17.30 35.80 35.31
C LEU A 137 18.42 35.38 36.27
N PHE A 138 19.53 34.92 35.71
CA PHE A 138 20.74 34.61 36.45
C PHE A 138 21.93 35.40 35.92
N SER A 139 22.88 35.71 36.80
CA SER A 139 24.20 36.25 36.48
C SER A 139 25.32 35.26 36.86
N GLY A 140 26.57 35.53 36.46
CA GLY A 140 27.73 34.69 36.84
C GLY A 140 27.92 33.45 35.96
N GLY A 141 27.28 33.43 34.79
CA GLY A 141 27.36 32.36 33.81
C GLY A 141 26.69 31.06 34.28
N LEU A 142 26.88 30.00 33.49
CA LEU A 142 26.28 28.68 33.78
C LEU A 142 27.02 27.92 34.89
N SER A 143 28.29 28.24 35.15
CA SER A 143 29.12 27.51 36.13
C SER A 143 28.88 27.94 37.57
N LYS A 144 28.56 29.23 37.81
CA LYS A 144 28.28 29.79 39.14
C LYS A 144 27.03 30.68 39.10
N PRO A 145 25.86 30.11 38.77
CA PRO A 145 24.67 30.91 38.52
C PRO A 145 24.15 31.55 39.81
N LYS A 146 23.92 32.86 39.76
CA LYS A 146 23.32 33.65 40.84
C LYS A 146 21.94 34.14 40.41
N LEU A 147 20.90 33.73 41.13
CA LEU A 147 19.53 34.14 40.82
C LEU A 147 19.32 35.64 41.10
N LYS A 148 18.85 36.38 40.10
CA LYS A 148 18.63 37.84 40.18
C LYS A 148 17.17 38.26 40.20
N ALA A 149 16.33 37.63 39.39
CA ALA A 149 14.89 37.92 39.32
C ALA A 149 14.10 36.70 38.84
N VAL A 150 12.82 36.61 39.21
CA VAL A 150 11.87 35.56 38.77
C VAL A 150 10.61 36.22 38.24
N SER A 151 10.03 35.67 37.17
CA SER A 151 8.87 36.24 36.51
C SER A 151 7.57 35.87 37.21
N ASN A 152 6.46 36.48 36.76
CA ASN A 152 5.15 35.87 36.96
C ASN A 152 5.08 34.46 36.37
N ALA A 153 4.30 33.58 37.00
CA ALA A 153 3.99 32.27 36.45
C ALA A 153 3.09 32.41 35.22
N ILE A 154 3.23 31.48 34.28
CA ILE A 154 2.35 31.33 33.11
C ILE A 154 1.93 29.87 32.97
N THR A 155 0.81 29.59 32.30
CA THR A 155 0.33 28.22 32.12
C THR A 155 -0.49 28.06 30.85
N PHE A 156 -0.63 26.82 30.37
CA PHE A 156 -1.60 26.50 29.33
C PHE A 156 -3.01 26.44 29.91
N ALA A 157 -4.02 26.77 29.10
CA ALA A 157 -5.44 26.72 29.48
C ALA A 157 -5.86 25.32 29.95
N ASN A 158 -5.28 24.28 29.34
CA ASN A 158 -5.37 22.91 29.82
C ASN A 158 -3.98 22.27 29.84
N PRO A 159 -3.26 22.38 30.97
CA PRO A 159 -1.93 21.80 31.07
C PRO A 159 -1.97 20.25 31.03
N LYS A 160 -3.11 19.63 31.37
CA LYS A 160 -3.27 18.17 31.39
C LYS A 160 -3.67 17.57 30.03
N ALA A 161 -3.76 18.36 28.95
CA ALA A 161 -4.27 17.93 27.66
C ALA A 161 -3.59 16.63 27.13
N PRO A 162 -4.32 15.79 26.36
CA PRO A 162 -3.72 14.67 25.64
C PRO A 162 -2.89 15.15 24.45
N LEU A 163 -1.59 14.85 24.44
CA LEU A 163 -0.61 15.43 23.53
C LEU A 163 0.37 14.41 22.97
N TYR A 164 0.99 14.79 21.85
CA TYR A 164 2.12 14.11 21.22
C TYR A 164 1.88 12.62 20.92
N PRO A 165 0.81 12.27 20.17
CA PRO A 165 0.57 10.89 19.78
C PRO A 165 1.68 10.40 18.87
N ARG A 166 2.14 9.18 19.11
CA ARG A 166 3.00 8.41 18.23
C ARG A 166 2.36 7.08 17.90
N LEU A 167 2.44 6.71 16.63
CA LEU A 167 2.01 5.44 16.09
C LEU A 167 3.15 4.43 16.13
N ALA A 168 2.83 3.19 16.44
CA ALA A 168 3.73 2.06 16.30
C ALA A 168 2.92 0.82 15.91
N HIS A 169 3.52 -0.10 15.15
CA HIS A 169 2.87 -1.37 14.83
C HIS A 169 2.53 -2.17 16.10
N GLY A 170 1.38 -2.84 16.08
CA GLY A 170 0.95 -3.76 17.13
C GLY A 170 1.56 -5.15 16.95
N ASN A 171 0.97 -6.14 17.61
CA ASN A 171 1.46 -7.52 17.59
C ASN A 171 1.08 -8.29 16.31
N SER A 172 0.22 -7.71 15.48
CA SER A 172 -0.18 -8.24 14.17
C SER A 172 -0.16 -7.14 13.12
N TRP A 173 -0.06 -7.53 11.85
CA TRP A 173 0.04 -6.61 10.71
C TRP A 173 -1.19 -5.67 10.57
N ASP A 174 -2.34 -6.09 11.09
CA ASP A 174 -3.61 -5.38 11.10
C ASP A 174 -3.89 -4.67 12.44
N GLU A 175 -2.85 -4.42 13.22
CA GLU A 175 -2.92 -3.70 14.49
C GLU A 175 -1.97 -2.49 14.50
N MET A 176 -2.50 -1.33 14.87
CA MET A 176 -1.72 -0.11 15.10
C MET A 176 -1.94 0.35 16.53
N THR A 177 -0.90 0.82 17.18
CA THR A 177 -0.99 1.44 18.50
C THR A 177 -0.97 2.96 18.38
N VAL A 178 -1.71 3.63 19.25
CA VAL A 178 -1.61 5.09 19.45
C VAL A 178 -1.15 5.29 20.89
N THR A 179 0.08 5.79 21.06
CA THR A 179 0.64 6.11 22.38
C THR A 179 0.76 7.63 22.56
N TRP A 180 0.28 8.17 23.67
CA TRP A 180 0.29 9.62 23.93
C TRP A 180 0.51 9.97 25.39
N SER A 181 0.84 11.24 25.66
CA SER A 181 1.09 11.74 27.02
C SER A 181 -0.05 12.65 27.49
N SER A 182 -0.40 12.62 28.78
CA SER A 182 -1.34 13.57 29.38
C SER A 182 -1.06 13.81 30.86
N GLY A 183 -1.77 14.77 31.46
CA GLY A 183 -1.73 15.01 32.91
C GLY A 183 -2.87 14.35 33.70
N TYR A 184 -3.68 13.50 33.06
CA TYR A 184 -4.81 12.81 33.68
C TYR A 184 -4.42 11.38 34.07
N ASN A 185 -4.51 11.08 35.36
CA ASN A 185 -4.43 9.70 35.82
C ASN A 185 -5.77 8.96 35.58
N ILE A 186 -5.76 7.63 35.71
CA ILE A 186 -6.95 6.79 35.48
C ILE A 186 -8.11 7.05 36.46
N TYR A 187 -7.82 7.65 37.63
CA TYR A 187 -8.84 8.04 38.60
C TYR A 187 -9.46 9.40 38.25
N GLU A 188 -8.73 10.28 37.58
CA GLU A 188 -9.20 11.59 37.13
C GLU A 188 -10.00 11.50 35.83
N ALA A 189 -9.54 10.67 34.88
CA ALA A 189 -10.20 10.47 33.60
C ALA A 189 -9.97 9.06 33.04
N VAL A 190 -10.96 8.52 32.35
CA VAL A 190 -10.81 7.27 31.58
C VAL A 190 -10.25 7.59 30.19
N PRO A 191 -9.03 7.14 29.84
CA PRO A 191 -8.43 7.41 28.55
C PRO A 191 -8.92 6.43 27.48
N PHE A 192 -9.14 6.96 26.28
CA PHE A 192 -9.54 6.17 25.11
C PHE A 192 -9.12 6.86 23.82
N VAL A 193 -9.10 6.12 22.72
CA VAL A 193 -8.98 6.69 21.37
C VAL A 193 -10.31 6.50 20.65
N GLU A 194 -10.83 7.58 20.11
CA GLU A 194 -11.95 7.52 19.16
C GLU A 194 -11.36 7.49 17.75
N TRP A 195 -11.68 6.43 16.99
CA TRP A 195 -11.06 6.18 15.70
C TRP A 195 -11.96 5.37 14.77
N GLY A 196 -11.67 5.46 13.49
CA GLY A 196 -12.35 4.69 12.44
C GLY A 196 -11.80 5.07 11.08
N MET A 197 -12.17 4.32 10.06
CA MET A 197 -11.81 4.69 8.69
C MET A 197 -12.32 6.11 8.40
N LYS A 198 -11.52 6.89 7.67
CA LYS A 198 -11.85 8.29 7.37
C LYS A 198 -13.22 8.38 6.68
N GLY A 199 -14.15 9.12 7.28
CA GLY A 199 -15.53 9.26 6.79
C GLY A 199 -16.53 8.21 7.31
N GLN A 200 -16.10 7.25 8.12
CA GLN A 200 -16.96 6.25 8.79
C GLN A 200 -17.31 6.63 10.24
N PRO A 201 -18.37 6.02 10.82
CA PRO A 201 -18.63 6.10 12.25
C PRO A 201 -17.40 5.71 13.05
N GLN A 202 -17.06 6.52 14.06
CA GLN A 202 -15.92 6.25 14.91
C GLN A 202 -16.31 5.26 16.01
N SER A 203 -15.42 4.32 16.27
CA SER A 203 -15.43 3.43 17.42
C SER A 203 -14.52 3.98 18.52
N ARG A 204 -14.61 3.44 19.74
CA ARG A 204 -13.69 3.76 20.83
C ARG A 204 -12.89 2.54 21.22
N SER A 205 -11.57 2.67 21.24
CA SER A 205 -10.67 1.70 21.87
C SER A 205 -10.23 2.22 23.24
N PRO A 206 -10.28 1.40 24.30
CA PRO A 206 -9.71 1.78 25.59
C PRO A 206 -8.19 1.91 25.48
N ALA A 207 -7.59 2.65 26.42
CA ALA A 207 -6.14 2.74 26.52
C ALA A 207 -5.62 2.22 27.86
N GLY A 208 -4.56 1.41 27.80
CA GLY A 208 -3.74 1.12 28.98
C GLY A 208 -2.98 2.38 29.39
N THR A 209 -2.72 2.57 30.68
CA THR A 209 -2.00 3.74 31.19
C THR A 209 -0.81 3.32 32.02
N LEU A 210 0.35 3.88 31.70
CA LEU A 210 1.62 3.69 32.40
C LEU A 210 2.15 5.06 32.85
N THR A 211 3.05 5.02 33.82
CA THR A 211 3.86 6.16 34.24
C THR A 211 5.11 5.62 34.94
N PHE A 212 6.06 6.50 35.22
CA PHE A 212 7.21 6.21 36.06
C PHE A 212 7.43 7.38 37.01
N THR A 213 8.10 7.10 38.11
CA THR A 213 8.39 8.00 39.23
C THR A 213 9.90 8.18 39.39
N GLN A 214 10.29 9.15 40.20
CA GLN A 214 11.70 9.44 40.46
C GLN A 214 12.45 8.20 40.99
N SER A 215 11.79 7.38 41.80
CA SER A 215 12.37 6.17 42.37
C SER A 215 12.59 5.03 41.38
N ASP A 216 11.96 5.09 40.21
CA ASP A 216 12.14 4.08 39.15
C ASP A 216 13.43 4.33 38.35
N MET A 217 13.98 5.55 38.41
CA MET A 217 15.27 5.88 37.79
C MET A 217 16.42 5.25 38.59
N CYS A 218 17.45 4.75 37.91
CA CYS A 218 18.56 4.06 38.57
C CYS A 218 19.55 5.00 39.26
N GLY A 219 19.67 6.26 38.83
CA GLY A 219 20.59 7.21 39.48
C GLY A 219 20.78 8.53 38.73
N GLY A 220 21.97 9.13 38.87
CA GLY A 220 22.41 10.27 38.07
C GLY A 220 21.49 11.49 38.12
N ALA A 221 21.41 12.22 37.01
CA ALA A 221 20.51 13.35 36.87
C ALA A 221 19.04 12.92 36.89
N ALA A 222 18.73 11.73 36.34
CA ALA A 222 17.38 11.18 36.23
C ALA A 222 16.68 11.04 37.59
N ARG A 223 17.40 10.50 38.59
CA ARG A 223 16.92 10.31 39.96
C ARG A 223 17.07 11.57 40.82
N SER A 224 17.73 12.63 40.33
CA SER A 224 18.04 13.83 41.11
C SER A 224 17.53 15.10 40.42
N VAL A 225 18.43 15.98 39.96
CA VAL A 225 18.10 17.33 39.50
C VAL A 225 17.43 17.41 38.15
N GLY A 226 17.61 16.40 37.32
CA GLY A 226 16.96 16.28 36.01
C GLY A 226 15.57 15.65 36.09
N TRP A 227 15.15 15.17 37.26
CA TRP A 227 13.83 14.59 37.46
C TRP A 227 12.72 15.60 37.12
N ARG A 228 11.78 15.15 36.31
CA ARG A 228 10.52 15.84 36.04
C ARG A 228 9.42 14.81 35.84
N ASP A 229 8.28 15.06 36.46
CA ASP A 229 7.12 14.18 36.36
C ASP A 229 6.67 14.01 34.89
N PRO A 230 6.61 12.77 34.36
CA PRO A 230 6.27 12.49 32.96
C PRO A 230 4.75 12.56 32.68
N GLY A 231 3.93 12.72 33.71
CA GLY A 231 2.48 12.57 33.64
C GLY A 231 2.09 11.12 33.45
N PHE A 232 1.15 10.88 32.54
CA PHE A 232 0.61 9.56 32.24
C PHE A 232 0.71 9.28 30.75
N ILE A 233 1.19 8.08 30.43
CA ILE A 233 1.41 7.60 29.08
C ILE A 233 0.34 6.58 28.78
N HIS A 234 -0.46 6.83 27.75
CA HIS A 234 -1.60 5.99 27.41
C HIS A 234 -1.35 5.32 26.08
N THR A 235 -1.67 4.02 25.96
CA THR A 235 -1.57 3.27 24.70
C THR A 235 -2.90 2.60 24.38
N ALA A 236 -3.50 2.95 23.25
CA ALA A 236 -4.68 2.29 22.70
C ALA A 236 -4.29 1.39 21.51
N PHE A 237 -4.99 0.26 21.39
CA PHE A 237 -4.79 -0.69 20.29
C PHE A 237 -5.95 -0.58 19.29
N LEU A 238 -5.61 -0.29 18.03
CA LEU A 238 -6.52 -0.14 16.91
C LEU A 238 -6.39 -1.42 16.07
N LYS A 239 -7.34 -2.34 16.24
CA LYS A 239 -7.28 -3.72 15.71
C LYS A 239 -8.17 -3.92 14.49
N ASN A 240 -7.95 -5.01 13.74
CA ASN A 240 -8.72 -5.36 12.55
C ASN A 240 -8.62 -4.28 11.46
N LEU A 241 -7.42 -3.73 11.29
CA LEU A 241 -7.15 -2.71 10.28
C LEU A 241 -7.18 -3.33 8.89
N TRP A 242 -7.94 -2.69 8.02
CA TRP A 242 -7.92 -2.99 6.60
C TRP A 242 -6.65 -2.39 5.97
N PRO A 243 -5.86 -3.19 5.23
CA PRO A 243 -4.57 -2.75 4.72
C PRO A 243 -4.74 -1.56 3.78
N ASN A 244 -3.79 -0.62 3.84
CA ASN A 244 -3.73 0.59 3.01
C ASN A 244 -4.85 1.63 3.23
N MET A 245 -5.81 1.38 4.14
CA MET A 245 -6.92 2.29 4.39
C MET A 245 -6.49 3.47 5.26
N VAL A 246 -7.07 4.64 5.02
CA VAL A 246 -6.82 5.84 5.84
C VAL A 246 -7.80 5.87 7.01
N TYR A 247 -7.26 5.95 8.21
CA TYR A 247 -8.01 6.08 9.46
C TYR A 247 -7.87 7.50 10.00
N THR A 248 -8.91 7.98 10.67
CA THR A 248 -8.85 9.16 11.54
C THR A 248 -8.90 8.72 12.98
N TYR A 249 -8.21 9.44 13.85
CA TYR A 249 -8.27 9.20 15.29
C TYR A 249 -8.14 10.49 16.10
N ARG A 250 -8.69 10.49 17.31
CA ARG A 250 -8.46 11.53 18.31
C ARG A 250 -8.41 10.91 19.71
N MET A 251 -7.57 11.47 20.56
CA MET A 251 -7.37 11.03 21.94
C MET A 251 -8.43 11.68 22.81
N GLY A 252 -9.05 10.88 23.68
CA GLY A 252 -10.13 11.28 24.56
C GLY A 252 -9.84 10.92 26.01
N HIS A 253 -10.23 11.81 26.91
CA HIS A 253 -10.20 11.60 28.36
C HIS A 253 -11.57 11.91 28.93
N MET A 254 -12.28 10.90 29.41
CA MET A 254 -13.60 11.07 30.02
C MET A 254 -13.44 11.33 31.52
N LEU A 255 -13.68 12.57 31.94
CA LEU A 255 -13.60 12.99 33.33
C LEU A 255 -14.70 12.32 34.17
N GLN A 256 -14.51 12.26 35.49
CA GLN A 256 -15.54 11.75 36.42
C GLN A 256 -16.89 12.48 36.31
N SER A 257 -16.90 13.74 35.85
CA SER A 257 -18.12 14.51 35.59
C SER A 257 -18.90 14.05 34.34
N GLY A 258 -18.34 13.13 33.55
CA GLY A 258 -18.87 12.68 32.26
C GLY A 258 -18.46 13.56 31.07
N ALA A 259 -17.78 14.69 31.30
CA ALA A 259 -17.24 15.53 30.24
C ALA A 259 -16.00 14.89 29.60
N CYS A 260 -15.86 15.00 28.27
CA CYS A 260 -14.67 14.52 27.56
C CYS A 260 -13.74 15.67 27.20
N VAL A 261 -12.46 15.53 27.55
CA VAL A 261 -11.36 16.34 27.01
C VAL A 261 -10.84 15.65 25.75
N TRP A 262 -10.70 16.39 24.66
CA TRP A 262 -10.31 15.87 23.36
C TRP A 262 -9.03 16.51 22.83
N SER A 263 -8.25 15.72 22.09
CA SER A 263 -7.19 16.25 21.22
C SER A 263 -7.72 16.81 19.91
N LYS A 264 -6.83 17.41 19.11
CA LYS A 264 -7.02 17.57 17.65
C LYS A 264 -7.23 16.20 16.98
N THR A 265 -7.81 16.20 15.79
CA THR A 265 -7.99 14.97 15.00
C THR A 265 -6.75 14.72 14.15
N TYR A 266 -6.28 13.49 14.15
CA TYR A 266 -5.14 12.99 13.38
C TYR A 266 -5.60 11.95 12.36
N SER A 267 -4.70 11.53 11.47
CA SER A 267 -4.97 10.48 10.51
C SER A 267 -3.72 9.70 10.14
N PHE A 268 -3.88 8.41 9.88
CA PHE A 268 -2.79 7.54 9.40
C PHE A 268 -3.30 6.59 8.31
N LYS A 269 -2.39 6.07 7.50
CA LYS A 269 -2.66 4.98 6.56
C LYS A 269 -2.25 3.66 7.21
N ALA A 270 -3.16 2.68 7.27
CA ALA A 270 -2.85 1.36 7.79
C ALA A 270 -1.84 0.63 6.90
N SER A 271 -1.00 -0.17 7.53
CA SER A 271 0.11 -0.87 6.88
C SER A 271 -0.40 -1.86 5.81
N PRO A 272 0.40 -2.14 4.77
CA PRO A 272 0.14 -3.22 3.83
C PRO A 272 0.07 -4.58 4.54
N TYR A 273 -0.63 -5.54 3.94
CA TYR A 273 -0.53 -6.94 4.38
C TYR A 273 0.90 -7.47 4.16
N PRO A 274 1.45 -8.38 5.01
CA PRO A 274 2.77 -8.96 4.81
C PRO A 274 2.91 -9.67 3.46
N GLY A 275 3.84 -9.18 2.65
CA GLY A 275 4.08 -9.59 1.27
C GLY A 275 3.11 -9.06 0.22
N GLN A 276 2.33 -8.03 0.55
CA GLN A 276 1.61 -7.26 -0.45
C GLN A 276 2.60 -6.62 -1.43
N ASP A 277 2.39 -6.82 -2.72
CA ASP A 277 3.19 -6.18 -3.76
C ASP A 277 2.68 -4.75 -4.00
N SER A 278 3.42 -3.78 -3.47
CA SER A 278 3.15 -2.36 -3.64
C SER A 278 4.43 -1.56 -3.39
N LEU A 279 4.51 -0.34 -3.92
CA LEU A 279 5.60 0.56 -3.53
C LEU A 279 5.55 0.83 -2.02
N GLN A 280 6.66 0.55 -1.33
CA GLN A 280 6.81 0.64 0.12
C GLN A 280 8.13 1.35 0.43
N ARG A 281 8.08 2.37 1.27
CA ARG A 281 9.19 3.30 1.48
C ARG A 281 9.44 3.44 2.97
N VAL A 282 10.62 3.03 3.42
CA VAL A 282 10.99 3.00 4.84
C VAL A 282 12.20 3.91 5.05
N ILE A 283 12.12 4.76 6.07
CA ILE A 283 13.21 5.63 6.51
C ILE A 283 13.88 5.00 7.73
N ILE A 284 15.21 4.93 7.75
CA ILE A 284 16.00 4.34 8.85
C ILE A 284 17.17 5.27 9.17
N PHE A 285 17.31 5.64 10.44
CA PHE A 285 18.43 6.44 10.96
C PHE A 285 18.56 6.24 12.48
N GLY A 286 19.76 6.44 13.04
CA GLY A 286 19.98 6.54 14.49
C GLY A 286 20.30 7.97 14.92
N ASP A 287 20.36 8.21 16.23
CA ASP A 287 21.15 9.29 16.82
C ASP A 287 20.66 10.70 16.43
N MET A 288 19.35 10.86 16.22
CA MET A 288 18.80 12.14 15.79
C MET A 288 18.86 13.18 16.91
N GLY A 289 18.50 12.78 18.13
CA GLY A 289 18.36 13.69 19.25
C GLY A 289 17.29 14.76 19.04
N LYS A 290 17.45 15.86 19.78
CA LYS A 290 16.48 16.95 19.83
C LYS A 290 17.12 18.31 19.60
N GLY A 291 16.33 19.28 19.13
CA GLY A 291 16.71 20.69 19.03
C GLY A 291 15.63 21.66 19.50
N GLU A 292 16.03 22.90 19.80
CA GLU A 292 15.13 23.99 20.20
C GLU A 292 14.87 24.93 19.03
N ARG A 293 13.63 24.98 18.53
CA ARG A 293 13.27 25.80 17.35
C ARG A 293 13.39 27.31 17.59
N ASP A 294 13.38 27.75 18.85
CA ASP A 294 13.61 29.14 19.23
C ASP A 294 15.09 29.49 19.40
N GLY A 295 16.00 28.54 19.17
CA GLY A 295 17.44 28.72 19.33
C GLY A 295 17.90 28.70 20.79
N ALA A 296 17.05 28.29 21.73
CA ALA A 296 17.44 28.16 23.12
C ALA A 296 18.52 27.08 23.31
N ASN A 297 19.32 27.23 24.36
CA ASN A 297 20.18 26.18 24.84
C ASN A 297 19.44 25.31 25.86
N ALA A 298 19.91 24.09 26.07
CA ALA A 298 19.37 23.15 27.03
C ALA A 298 20.47 22.15 27.42
N TYR A 299 20.19 21.26 28.38
CA TYR A 299 21.08 20.14 28.65
C TYR A 299 21.24 19.25 27.42
N SER A 300 22.37 18.56 27.30
CA SER A 300 22.70 17.66 26.19
C SER A 300 22.50 18.29 24.80
N ASN A 301 22.75 19.59 24.60
CA ASN A 301 22.46 20.26 23.33
C ASN A 301 23.60 20.11 22.30
N LYS A 302 23.89 18.88 21.87
CA LYS A 302 24.94 18.55 20.89
C LYS A 302 24.40 17.98 19.57
N HIS A 303 23.12 18.19 19.27
CA HIS A 303 22.40 17.56 18.15
C HIS A 303 21.99 18.58 17.09
N HIS A 304 22.97 19.28 16.52
CA HIS A 304 22.72 20.38 15.59
C HIS A 304 21.97 19.97 14.31
N GLY A 305 22.04 18.69 13.91
CA GLY A 305 21.32 18.17 12.74
C GLY A 305 19.86 17.75 13.02
N ALA A 306 19.46 17.62 14.30
CA ALA A 306 18.17 17.05 14.69
C ALA A 306 16.96 17.72 14.00
N LEU A 307 16.95 19.06 14.00
CA LEU A 307 15.87 19.84 13.38
C LEU A 307 15.91 19.73 11.85
N ASN A 308 17.08 19.65 11.23
CA ASN A 308 17.20 19.50 9.78
C ASN A 308 16.65 18.16 9.32
N THR A 309 17.01 17.07 10.01
CA THR A 309 16.48 15.73 9.73
C THR A 309 14.97 15.71 9.93
N THR A 310 14.49 16.22 11.06
CA THR A 310 13.05 16.33 11.35
C THR A 310 12.31 17.12 10.25
N ASP A 311 12.79 18.30 9.88
CA ASP A 311 12.14 19.17 8.91
C ASP A 311 12.18 18.58 7.49
N THR A 312 13.23 17.84 7.15
CA THR A 312 13.34 17.12 5.88
C THR A 312 12.29 16.01 5.81
N LEU A 313 12.14 15.22 6.86
CA LEU A 313 11.12 14.17 6.94
C LEU A 313 9.71 14.76 6.94
N ILE A 314 9.48 15.89 7.59
CA ILE A 314 8.16 16.56 7.54
C ILE A 314 7.83 17.00 6.12
N LYS A 315 8.80 17.56 5.39
CA LYS A 315 8.60 17.96 3.99
C LYS A 315 8.31 16.77 3.08
N ASP A 316 8.92 15.62 3.35
CA ASP A 316 8.81 14.40 2.54
C ASP A 316 7.76 13.40 3.05
N LEU A 317 6.91 13.78 4.00
CA LEU A 317 5.98 12.87 4.69
C LEU A 317 4.92 12.21 3.79
N GLY A 318 4.73 12.69 2.56
CA GLY A 318 3.90 12.02 1.54
C GLY A 318 4.63 10.89 0.79
N ASN A 319 5.95 10.81 0.94
CA ASN A 319 6.84 9.96 0.16
C ASN A 319 7.50 8.81 0.95
N PHE A 320 7.22 8.68 2.25
CA PHE A 320 7.58 7.48 3.00
C PHE A 320 6.39 7.00 3.83
N ASP A 321 6.46 5.73 4.23
CA ASP A 321 5.33 5.06 4.86
C ASP A 321 5.58 4.63 6.31
N MET A 322 6.86 4.51 6.72
CA MET A 322 7.28 4.15 8.07
C MET A 322 8.67 4.72 8.37
N VAL A 323 8.93 5.01 9.65
CA VAL A 323 10.25 5.36 10.18
C VAL A 323 10.70 4.30 11.18
N LEU A 324 11.98 3.93 11.14
CA LEU A 324 12.67 3.16 12.17
C LEU A 324 13.86 3.98 12.71
N HIS A 325 13.73 4.52 13.92
CA HIS A 325 14.77 5.27 14.62
C HIS A 325 15.58 4.33 15.53
N ILE A 326 16.77 3.94 15.08
CA ILE A 326 17.55 2.83 15.65
C ILE A 326 18.45 3.25 16.84
N GLY A 327 17.81 3.73 17.91
CA GLY A 327 18.46 4.08 19.19
C GLY A 327 19.04 5.48 19.22
N ASP A 328 19.39 5.91 20.42
CA ASP A 328 19.83 7.27 20.77
C ASP A 328 18.79 8.33 20.36
N LEU A 329 17.64 8.24 21.02
CA LEU A 329 16.41 8.91 20.63
C LEU A 329 16.49 10.42 20.89
N SER A 330 16.49 10.82 22.16
CA SER A 330 16.42 12.23 22.56
C SER A 330 17.71 12.75 23.19
N TYR A 331 18.60 11.86 23.65
CA TYR A 331 19.74 12.16 24.51
C TYR A 331 19.36 12.96 25.77
N ALA A 332 18.18 12.66 26.33
CA ALA A 332 17.72 13.31 27.56
C ALA A 332 18.74 13.09 28.70
N ASN A 333 19.32 11.90 28.76
CA ASN A 333 20.43 11.53 29.64
C ASN A 333 20.17 11.96 31.09
N GLY A 334 18.96 11.71 31.56
CA GLY A 334 18.48 12.01 32.91
C GLY A 334 17.85 13.39 33.09
N TYR A 335 17.85 14.26 32.08
CA TYR A 335 17.07 15.50 32.08
C TYR A 335 15.69 15.26 31.46
N ILE A 336 14.80 14.66 32.26
CA ILE A 336 13.56 14.01 31.83
C ILE A 336 12.61 14.93 31.03
N ALA A 337 12.66 16.24 31.25
CA ALA A 337 11.90 17.22 30.47
C ALA A 337 12.12 17.13 28.95
N GLN A 338 13.29 16.65 28.52
CA GLN A 338 13.64 16.59 27.10
C GLN A 338 12.90 15.50 26.34
N TRP A 339 12.34 14.51 27.02
CA TRP A 339 11.51 13.51 26.39
C TRP A 339 10.24 14.13 25.79
N ASP A 340 9.54 15.02 26.51
CA ASP A 340 8.38 15.73 25.95
C ASP A 340 8.79 16.66 24.79
N GLN A 341 9.95 17.30 24.88
CA GLN A 341 10.51 18.10 23.78
C GLN A 341 10.73 17.26 22.52
N PHE A 342 11.32 16.07 22.67
CA PHE A 342 11.53 15.14 21.56
C PHE A 342 10.20 14.63 21.00
N LEU A 343 9.25 14.25 21.86
CA LEU A 343 7.91 13.81 21.45
C LEU A 343 7.16 14.89 20.66
N ALA A 344 7.25 16.15 21.09
CA ALA A 344 6.69 17.29 20.37
C ALA A 344 7.41 17.53 19.02
N GLN A 345 8.73 17.37 18.98
CA GLN A 345 9.52 17.51 17.75
C GLN A 345 9.11 16.49 16.69
N ILE A 346 8.87 15.22 17.07
CA ILE A 346 8.53 14.15 16.12
C ILE A 346 7.02 14.02 15.84
N GLU A 347 6.13 14.63 16.65
CA GLU A 347 4.66 14.55 16.49
C GLU A 347 4.20 14.71 15.03
N PRO A 348 4.70 15.69 14.24
CA PRO A 348 4.24 15.88 12.87
C PRO A 348 4.42 14.64 11.96
N ILE A 349 5.40 13.78 12.30
CA ILE A 349 5.73 12.53 11.61
C ILE A 349 5.03 11.35 12.30
N SER A 350 5.33 11.16 13.60
CA SER A 350 4.92 9.98 14.37
C SER A 350 3.42 9.89 14.59
N SER A 351 2.68 10.99 14.47
CA SER A 351 1.21 10.97 14.53
C SER A 351 0.54 10.49 13.23
N LYS A 352 1.29 10.31 12.14
CA LYS A 352 0.77 9.97 10.80
C LYS A 352 1.31 8.67 10.21
N VAL A 353 2.54 8.30 10.54
CA VAL A 353 3.17 7.03 10.14
C VAL A 353 3.72 6.32 11.37
N PRO A 354 3.85 4.97 11.34
CA PRO A 354 4.53 4.24 12.40
C PRO A 354 5.95 4.77 12.59
N TYR A 355 6.27 5.17 13.82
CA TYR A 355 7.59 5.61 14.24
C TYR A 355 8.16 4.55 15.18
N MET A 356 8.76 3.53 14.59
CA MET A 356 9.35 2.41 15.29
C MET A 356 10.71 2.84 15.87
N VAL A 357 11.07 2.29 17.02
CA VAL A 357 12.31 2.68 17.72
C VAL A 357 13.11 1.45 18.13
N ALA A 358 14.43 1.59 18.24
CA ALA A 358 15.29 0.68 19.01
C ALA A 358 15.81 1.43 20.25
N SER A 359 16.38 0.68 21.20
CA SER A 359 17.09 1.26 22.35
C SER A 359 18.57 1.42 22.00
N GLY A 360 19.16 2.54 22.39
CA GLY A 360 20.61 2.76 22.35
C GLY A 360 21.21 2.97 23.74
N ASN A 361 22.52 3.25 23.77
CA ASN A 361 23.25 3.41 25.02
C ASN A 361 22.75 4.61 25.84
N HIS A 362 22.31 5.69 25.18
CA HIS A 362 21.73 6.85 25.85
C HIS A 362 20.33 6.62 26.41
N GLU A 363 19.66 5.53 26.04
CA GLU A 363 18.42 5.12 26.68
C GLU A 363 18.68 4.18 27.86
N ARG A 364 19.61 3.22 27.71
CA ARG A 364 19.64 2.03 28.58
C ARG A 364 20.85 1.90 29.49
N ASP A 365 22.03 2.37 29.12
CA ASP A 365 23.27 2.06 29.84
C ASP A 365 23.30 2.73 31.23
N TRP A 366 23.45 1.90 32.26
CA TRP A 366 23.70 2.36 33.63
C TRP A 366 24.39 1.27 34.45
N PRO A 367 25.37 1.60 35.31
CA PRO A 367 26.11 0.58 36.02
C PRO A 367 25.24 -0.27 36.95
N ASN A 368 25.46 -1.59 36.94
CA ASN A 368 24.70 -2.58 37.73
C ASN A 368 23.18 -2.61 37.45
N SER A 369 22.72 -2.11 36.29
CA SER A 369 21.31 -2.12 35.90
C SER A 369 20.88 -3.34 35.08
N GLY A 370 21.83 -4.24 34.77
CA GLY A 370 21.61 -5.37 33.86
C GLY A 370 21.82 -5.04 32.38
N SER A 371 22.26 -3.82 32.03
CA SER A 371 22.82 -3.53 30.71
C SER A 371 24.11 -4.33 30.50
N PHE A 372 24.37 -4.71 29.25
CA PHE A 372 25.60 -5.39 28.86
C PHE A 372 26.81 -4.47 28.95
N TYR A 373 26.62 -3.19 28.61
CA TYR A 373 27.62 -2.15 28.78
C TYR A 373 27.47 -1.49 30.16
N ASP A 374 28.59 -1.37 30.87
CA ASP A 374 28.68 -0.82 32.22
C ASP A 374 29.09 0.66 32.16
N THR A 375 28.36 1.47 31.39
CA THR A 375 28.57 2.92 31.24
C THR A 375 27.41 3.70 31.89
N ASP A 376 27.58 5.02 32.02
CA ASP A 376 26.59 5.94 32.59
C ASP A 376 25.90 6.82 31.51
N ASP A 377 25.84 6.35 30.26
CA ASP A 377 25.39 7.14 29.10
C ASP A 377 23.92 7.62 29.22
N SER A 378 23.05 6.80 29.81
CA SER A 378 21.64 7.15 30.03
C SER A 378 21.42 8.22 31.10
N GLY A 379 22.46 8.61 31.85
CA GLY A 379 22.35 9.59 32.94
C GLY A 379 21.44 9.14 34.09
N GLY A 380 21.21 7.83 34.20
CA GLY A 380 20.42 7.18 35.25
C GLY A 380 19.00 6.80 34.85
N GLU A 381 18.64 6.96 33.58
CA GLU A 381 17.33 6.56 33.05
C GLU A 381 17.15 5.04 32.96
N CYS A 382 18.24 4.31 32.67
CA CYS A 382 18.30 2.85 32.61
C CYS A 382 17.16 2.17 31.83
N GLY A 383 16.72 2.78 30.74
CA GLY A 383 15.71 2.28 29.81
C GLY A 383 14.28 2.70 30.12
N VAL A 384 13.99 3.11 31.36
CA VAL A 384 12.61 3.30 31.85
C VAL A 384 11.81 4.34 31.03
N PRO A 385 12.36 5.52 30.68
CA PRO A 385 11.63 6.47 29.84
C PRO A 385 11.39 5.92 28.43
N ALA A 386 12.40 5.35 27.77
CA ALA A 386 12.29 4.83 26.42
C ALA A 386 11.24 3.71 26.32
N GLU A 387 11.33 2.71 27.21
CA GLU A 387 10.41 1.57 27.22
C GLU A 387 8.98 1.97 27.57
N THR A 388 8.77 3.08 28.30
CA THR A 388 7.44 3.54 28.72
C THR A 388 6.83 4.48 27.68
N LEU A 389 7.61 5.44 27.19
CA LEU A 389 7.16 6.49 26.28
C LEU A 389 6.93 5.94 24.87
N PHE A 390 7.67 4.93 24.43
CA PHE A 390 7.44 4.30 23.14
C PHE A 390 6.83 2.90 23.33
N TYR A 391 5.91 2.56 22.43
CA TYR A 391 5.44 1.19 22.29
C TYR A 391 6.21 0.55 21.14
N VAL A 392 6.70 -0.66 21.37
CA VAL A 392 7.18 -1.59 20.35
C VAL A 392 6.56 -2.96 20.63
N PRO A 393 6.31 -3.80 19.62
CA PRO A 393 5.69 -5.12 19.79
C PRO A 393 6.68 -6.17 20.33
N ALA A 394 7.46 -5.79 21.34
CA ALA A 394 8.35 -6.68 22.07
C ALA A 394 7.56 -7.51 23.07
N GLU A 395 7.89 -8.81 23.18
CA GLU A 395 7.32 -9.68 24.22
C GLU A 395 7.59 -9.14 25.63
N ASN A 396 8.77 -8.54 25.82
CA ASN A 396 9.13 -7.79 27.01
C ASN A 396 9.78 -6.45 26.60
N ARG A 397 9.10 -5.34 26.90
CA ARG A 397 9.55 -3.99 26.53
C ARG A 397 10.86 -3.56 27.20
N ALA A 398 11.22 -4.13 28.35
CA ALA A 398 12.50 -3.88 29.01
C ALA A 398 13.70 -4.50 28.30
N LYS A 399 13.45 -5.51 27.46
CA LYS A 399 14.46 -6.16 26.62
C LYS A 399 14.57 -5.52 25.23
N PHE A 400 13.54 -4.76 24.83
CA PHE A 400 13.50 -3.90 23.64
C PHE A 400 13.73 -4.56 22.25
N TRP A 401 14.06 -5.85 22.15
CA TRP A 401 14.14 -6.55 20.86
C TRP A 401 12.76 -7.03 20.39
N TYR A 402 12.48 -6.89 19.09
CA TYR A 402 11.19 -7.27 18.49
C TYR A 402 11.28 -7.44 16.97
N SER A 403 10.26 -8.07 16.41
CA SER A 403 10.07 -8.20 14.96
C SER A 403 8.90 -7.33 14.50
N THR A 404 8.99 -6.78 13.30
CA THR A 404 7.85 -6.07 12.69
C THR A 404 7.87 -6.21 11.17
N ASP A 405 6.68 -6.15 10.56
CA ASP A 405 6.50 -6.21 9.11
C ASP A 405 6.06 -4.87 8.55
N TYR A 406 6.44 -4.59 7.31
CA TYR A 406 5.81 -3.56 6.48
C TYR A 406 5.76 -4.03 5.04
N GLY A 407 4.64 -4.64 4.63
CA GLY A 407 4.51 -5.22 3.30
C GLY A 407 5.58 -6.28 3.02
N MET A 408 6.43 -6.04 2.02
CA MET A 408 7.54 -6.91 1.60
C MET A 408 8.75 -6.88 2.55
N PHE A 409 8.79 -5.96 3.51
CA PHE A 409 9.87 -5.88 4.50
C PHE A 409 9.55 -6.69 5.75
N HIS A 410 10.53 -7.46 6.23
CA HIS A 410 10.56 -8.05 7.56
C HIS A 410 11.76 -7.49 8.33
N PHE A 411 11.50 -6.89 9.49
CA PHE A 411 12.52 -6.27 10.34
C PHE A 411 12.75 -7.09 11.60
N CYS A 412 14.01 -7.39 11.89
CA CYS A 412 14.46 -7.92 13.17
C CYS A 412 15.27 -6.83 13.89
N VAL A 413 14.69 -6.28 14.95
CA VAL A 413 15.27 -5.18 15.73
C VAL A 413 15.90 -5.74 16.99
N ALA A 414 17.21 -5.54 17.14
CA ALA A 414 17.98 -5.92 18.32
C ALA A 414 18.17 -4.74 19.27
N ASP A 415 18.43 -5.06 20.53
CA ASP A 415 18.86 -4.13 21.58
C ASP A 415 20.33 -4.40 21.93
N THR A 416 21.22 -3.52 21.48
CA THR A 416 22.66 -3.66 21.68
C THR A 416 23.09 -3.44 23.12
N GLU A 417 22.19 -2.94 23.97
CA GLU A 417 22.51 -2.70 25.37
C GLU A 417 22.23 -3.94 26.23
N HIS A 418 21.82 -5.06 25.61
CA HIS A 418 21.77 -6.40 26.20
C HIS A 418 22.61 -7.38 25.38
N ASP A 419 23.05 -8.47 26.01
CA ASP A 419 23.97 -9.43 25.38
C ASP A 419 23.35 -10.15 24.17
N TRP A 420 23.93 -9.97 22.98
CA TRP A 420 23.48 -10.56 21.71
C TRP A 420 24.22 -11.85 21.33
N ARG A 421 25.18 -12.32 22.14
CA ARG A 421 26.06 -13.43 21.77
C ARG A 421 25.34 -14.77 21.79
N ILE A 422 25.93 -15.77 21.13
CA ILE A 422 25.38 -17.12 21.07
C ILE A 422 25.05 -17.66 22.47
N GLY A 423 23.88 -18.27 22.62
CA GLY A 423 23.38 -18.82 23.88
C GLY A 423 22.57 -17.84 24.73
N THR A 424 22.48 -16.55 24.36
CA THR A 424 21.60 -15.59 25.04
C THR A 424 20.17 -15.67 24.53
N GLU A 425 19.25 -15.10 25.31
CA GLU A 425 17.84 -15.00 24.91
C GLU A 425 17.66 -14.11 23.67
N GLN A 426 18.44 -13.03 23.57
CA GLN A 426 18.40 -12.15 22.41
C GLN A 426 18.87 -12.86 21.14
N TYR A 427 19.95 -13.65 21.20
CA TYR A 427 20.41 -14.44 20.05
C TYR A 427 19.34 -15.43 19.58
N ALA A 428 18.67 -16.11 20.52
CA ALA A 428 17.57 -17.02 20.22
C ALA A 428 16.37 -16.29 19.59
N PHE A 429 16.05 -15.09 20.07
CA PHE A 429 15.04 -14.23 19.45
C PHE A 429 15.44 -13.84 18.02
N ILE A 430 16.66 -13.37 17.79
CA ILE A 430 17.15 -12.95 16.47
C ILE A 430 17.07 -14.12 15.50
N GLU A 431 17.54 -15.31 15.89
CA GLU A 431 17.42 -16.51 15.06
C GLU A 431 15.96 -16.83 14.72
N LYS A 432 15.06 -16.80 15.72
CA LYS A 432 13.63 -17.05 15.51
C LYS A 432 12.99 -16.02 14.57
N CYS A 433 13.33 -14.75 14.74
CA CYS A 433 12.84 -13.67 13.89
C CYS A 433 13.26 -13.89 12.43
N LEU A 434 14.56 -14.04 12.19
CA LEU A 434 15.12 -14.25 10.86
C LEU A 434 14.56 -15.51 10.18
N ALA A 435 14.37 -16.60 10.94
CA ALA A 435 13.80 -17.84 10.44
C ALA A 435 12.30 -17.74 10.10
N SER A 436 11.57 -16.82 10.72
CA SER A 436 10.13 -16.67 10.54
C SER A 436 9.74 -15.93 9.27
N ALA A 437 10.67 -15.18 8.67
CA ALA A 437 10.44 -14.42 7.45
C ALA A 437 10.13 -15.35 6.28
N ASN A 438 8.92 -15.24 5.71
CA ASN A 438 8.59 -15.92 4.47
C ASN A 438 9.22 -15.15 3.29
N ARG A 439 10.46 -15.49 2.92
CA ARG A 439 11.25 -14.78 1.90
C ARG A 439 10.64 -14.74 0.49
N HIS A 440 9.64 -15.57 0.19
CA HIS A 440 8.88 -15.45 -1.06
C HIS A 440 7.89 -14.27 -0.99
N LYS A 441 7.27 -14.05 0.18
CA LYS A 441 6.31 -12.96 0.39
C LYS A 441 7.03 -11.67 0.79
N GLN A 442 8.02 -11.79 1.66
CA GLN A 442 8.78 -10.69 2.23
C GLN A 442 10.26 -10.85 1.84
N PRO A 443 10.61 -10.51 0.60
CA PRO A 443 11.97 -10.71 0.11
C PRO A 443 12.99 -9.88 0.88
N TRP A 444 12.62 -8.70 1.37
CA TRP A 444 13.52 -7.76 2.03
C TRP A 444 13.63 -8.04 3.54
N LEU A 445 14.67 -8.77 3.92
CA LEU A 445 14.97 -9.12 5.31
C LEU A 445 16.01 -8.16 5.87
N ILE A 446 15.59 -7.34 6.84
CA ILE A 446 16.41 -6.26 7.40
C ILE A 446 16.71 -6.55 8.87
N PHE A 447 18.00 -6.50 9.22
CA PHE A 447 18.44 -6.48 10.61
C PHE A 447 18.76 -5.05 11.02
N ALA A 448 18.27 -4.63 12.19
CA ALA A 448 18.49 -3.29 12.70
C ALA A 448 18.95 -3.35 14.16
N ALA A 449 19.95 -2.54 14.51
CA ALA A 449 20.51 -2.47 15.85
C ALA A 449 21.07 -1.05 16.09
N HIS A 450 21.29 -0.65 17.34
CA HIS A 450 21.86 0.66 17.62
C HIS A 450 23.39 0.67 17.46
N ARG A 451 24.14 0.04 18.39
CA ARG A 451 25.59 -0.08 18.28
C ARG A 451 26.01 -0.88 17.04
N VAL A 452 27.22 -0.62 16.55
CA VAL A 452 27.71 -1.22 15.31
C VAL A 452 28.18 -2.66 15.56
N LEU A 453 27.28 -3.63 15.41
CA LEU A 453 27.59 -5.06 15.47
C LEU A 453 28.19 -5.61 14.16
N GLY A 454 28.23 -4.80 13.10
CA GLY A 454 28.70 -5.20 11.77
C GLY A 454 30.10 -4.65 11.47
N TYR A 455 30.14 -3.52 10.77
CA TYR A 455 31.39 -2.91 10.30
C TYR A 455 31.27 -1.39 10.37
N SER A 456 32.30 -0.74 10.91
CA SER A 456 32.50 0.70 10.80
C SER A 456 33.99 1.06 10.87
N SER A 457 34.38 2.04 10.06
CA SER A 457 35.70 2.66 10.04
C SER A 457 35.80 3.86 10.98
N ASN A 458 34.91 3.96 11.97
CA ASN A 458 34.99 5.01 12.98
C ASN A 458 36.36 5.01 13.67
N LYS A 459 36.89 6.21 13.89
CA LYS A 459 38.17 6.43 14.54
C LYS A 459 38.31 5.76 15.91
N TRP A 460 37.30 5.78 16.77
CA TRP A 460 37.42 5.20 18.12
C TRP A 460 37.53 3.67 18.07
N TYR A 461 36.75 3.01 17.22
CA TYR A 461 36.88 1.56 17.04
C TYR A 461 38.27 1.22 16.52
N GLY A 462 38.72 1.94 15.49
CA GLY A 462 40.04 1.71 14.91
C GLY A 462 41.20 1.95 15.89
N LEU A 463 41.08 2.93 16.80
CA LEU A 463 42.06 3.18 17.86
C LEU A 463 42.11 2.06 18.90
N GLU A 464 40.99 1.36 19.11
CA GLU A 464 40.89 0.19 19.98
C GLU A 464 41.27 -1.11 19.25
N GLY A 465 41.65 -1.03 17.98
CA GLY A 465 42.00 -2.19 17.16
C GLY A 465 40.78 -2.99 16.67
N SER A 466 39.60 -2.37 16.64
CA SER A 466 38.35 -2.96 16.17
C SER A 466 37.77 -2.17 14.98
N PHE A 467 36.77 -2.75 14.32
CA PHE A 467 35.94 -2.08 13.29
C PHE A 467 34.46 -2.35 13.56
N GLU A 468 34.12 -2.57 14.82
CA GLU A 468 32.81 -2.92 15.36
C GLU A 468 32.86 -2.84 16.88
N GLU A 469 31.71 -2.98 17.52
CA GLU A 469 31.68 -3.37 18.92
C GLU A 469 32.43 -4.70 19.14
N PRO A 470 33.28 -4.83 20.17
CA PRO A 470 33.94 -6.09 20.47
C PRO A 470 32.94 -7.25 20.59
N MET A 471 33.17 -8.33 19.85
CA MET A 471 32.26 -9.49 19.74
C MET A 471 30.96 -9.22 18.95
N GLY A 472 30.89 -8.12 18.19
CA GLY A 472 29.72 -7.70 17.44
C GLY A 472 29.26 -8.74 16.42
N ARG A 473 30.09 -8.99 15.40
CA ARG A 473 29.68 -9.78 14.23
C ARG A 473 29.89 -11.29 14.39
N GLU A 474 30.80 -11.75 15.24
CA GLU A 474 31.36 -13.10 15.16
C GLU A 474 30.29 -14.20 15.23
N HIS A 475 29.31 -14.03 16.12
CA HIS A 475 28.20 -14.98 16.27
C HIS A 475 27.00 -14.64 15.37
N LEU A 476 26.70 -13.35 15.18
CA LEU A 476 25.50 -12.91 14.45
C LEU A 476 25.65 -13.06 12.94
N GLN A 477 26.86 -12.92 12.39
CA GLN A 477 27.11 -13.13 10.96
C GLN A 477 26.77 -14.56 10.52
N HIS A 478 26.83 -15.54 11.42
CA HIS A 478 26.35 -16.89 11.12
C HIS A 478 24.85 -16.90 10.82
N LEU A 479 24.04 -16.19 11.63
CA LEU A 479 22.61 -16.06 11.41
C LEU A 479 22.31 -15.22 10.17
N TRP A 480 22.98 -14.07 10.01
CA TRP A 480 22.80 -13.21 8.85
C TRP A 480 23.09 -13.95 7.55
N GLN A 481 24.16 -14.74 7.50
CA GLN A 481 24.50 -15.57 6.34
C GLN A 481 23.51 -16.73 6.15
N LYS A 482 23.19 -17.46 7.22
CA LYS A 482 22.26 -18.62 7.19
C LYS A 482 20.88 -18.24 6.66
N TYR A 483 20.33 -17.12 7.14
CA TYR A 483 18.99 -16.64 6.76
C TYR A 483 19.02 -15.60 5.63
N LYS A 484 20.21 -15.29 5.10
CA LYS A 484 20.43 -14.35 3.99
C LYS A 484 19.83 -12.97 4.26
N VAL A 485 20.18 -12.36 5.39
CA VAL A 485 19.83 -10.96 5.67
C VAL A 485 20.37 -10.09 4.54
N ASP A 486 19.51 -9.26 3.96
CA ASP A 486 19.90 -8.44 2.82
C ASP A 486 20.70 -7.22 3.29
N ILE A 487 20.20 -6.54 4.32
CA ILE A 487 20.82 -5.35 4.89
C ILE A 487 20.80 -5.41 6.42
N ALA A 488 21.96 -5.16 7.04
CA ALA A 488 22.11 -4.91 8.46
C ALA A 488 22.46 -3.43 8.68
N ILE A 489 21.66 -2.71 9.47
CA ILE A 489 21.76 -1.25 9.64
C ILE A 489 21.99 -0.90 11.11
N PHE A 490 22.91 0.05 11.34
CA PHE A 490 23.38 0.47 12.67
C PHE A 490 23.30 1.99 12.85
N GLY A 491 23.07 2.45 14.08
CA GLY A 491 23.23 3.84 14.52
C GLY A 491 24.60 4.05 15.17
N HIS A 492 24.62 4.73 16.33
CA HIS A 492 25.69 4.94 17.31
C HIS A 492 26.90 5.75 16.79
N VAL A 493 27.42 5.35 15.63
CA VAL A 493 28.46 6.08 14.93
C VAL A 493 27.80 7.20 14.12
N HIS A 494 28.07 8.45 14.51
CA HIS A 494 27.42 9.63 13.93
C HIS A 494 27.98 10.04 12.56
N ASN A 495 27.88 9.14 11.60
CA ASN A 495 28.17 9.38 10.19
C ASN A 495 27.36 8.40 9.33
N TYR A 496 27.68 8.32 8.04
CA TYR A 496 27.15 7.32 7.13
C TYR A 496 28.28 6.51 6.52
N GLU A 497 28.15 5.19 6.54
CA GLU A 497 29.10 4.26 5.93
C GLU A 497 28.33 3.08 5.35
N ARG A 498 28.72 2.61 4.15
CA ARG A 498 28.13 1.42 3.53
C ARG A 498 29.23 0.48 3.06
N VAL A 499 29.10 -0.78 3.46
CA VAL A 499 30.05 -1.84 3.13
C VAL A 499 29.54 -2.65 1.93
N CYS A 500 30.46 -3.24 1.16
CA CYS A 500 30.12 -4.25 0.15
C CYS A 500 29.29 -5.39 0.78
N PRO A 501 28.58 -6.20 -0.02
CA PRO A 501 28.15 -7.50 0.44
C PRO A 501 29.34 -8.28 0.98
N ILE A 502 29.30 -8.61 2.27
CA ILE A 502 30.48 -9.04 3.02
C ILE A 502 30.12 -10.24 3.91
N TYR A 503 31.08 -11.14 4.06
CA TYR A 503 31.02 -12.21 5.05
C TYR A 503 32.45 -12.53 5.52
N GLN A 504 32.65 -12.70 6.83
CA GLN A 504 33.97 -12.97 7.41
C GLN A 504 35.06 -11.99 6.92
N ASN A 505 34.76 -10.69 6.96
CA ASN A 505 35.65 -9.60 6.56
C ASN A 505 36.09 -9.62 5.08
N GLN A 506 35.43 -10.41 4.23
CA GLN A 506 35.72 -10.48 2.79
C GLN A 506 34.52 -10.02 1.98
N CYS A 507 34.72 -9.07 1.07
CA CYS A 507 33.70 -8.75 0.07
C CYS A 507 33.44 -10.01 -0.76
N VAL A 508 32.19 -10.48 -0.76
CA VAL A 508 31.75 -11.65 -1.53
C VAL A 508 31.08 -11.23 -2.84
N ASN A 509 30.91 -9.93 -3.05
CA ASN A 509 30.46 -9.32 -4.28
C ASN A 509 31.12 -7.94 -4.45
N ASP A 510 31.66 -7.68 -5.65
CA ASP A 510 32.41 -6.47 -5.95
C ASP A 510 31.56 -5.32 -6.50
N GLU A 511 30.28 -5.55 -6.81
CA GLU A 511 29.36 -4.53 -7.30
C GLU A 511 29.20 -3.40 -6.28
N LYS A 512 29.07 -2.16 -6.78
CA LYS A 512 29.04 -0.96 -5.93
C LYS A 512 27.65 -0.35 -5.77
N SER A 513 26.74 -0.59 -6.70
CA SER A 513 25.42 0.07 -6.73
C SER A 513 24.29 -0.76 -7.33
N HIS A 514 24.58 -1.66 -8.28
CA HIS A 514 23.55 -2.44 -8.99
C HIS A 514 23.74 -3.93 -8.71
N TYR A 515 23.25 -4.38 -7.55
CA TYR A 515 23.28 -5.79 -7.17
C TYR A 515 22.21 -6.57 -7.94
N SER A 516 22.60 -7.68 -8.56
CA SER A 516 21.69 -8.59 -9.27
C SER A 516 21.94 -10.05 -8.88
N GLY A 517 20.87 -10.85 -8.89
CA GLY A 517 20.95 -12.27 -8.55
C GLY A 517 21.35 -12.52 -7.08
N VAL A 518 22.14 -13.57 -6.85
CA VAL A 518 22.57 -13.95 -5.51
C VAL A 518 23.75 -13.10 -5.06
N VAL A 519 23.50 -12.23 -4.08
CA VAL A 519 24.47 -11.25 -3.56
C VAL A 519 25.54 -11.90 -2.65
N ASN A 520 25.31 -13.13 -2.17
CA ASN A 520 26.21 -13.98 -1.39
C ASN A 520 26.66 -13.47 0.00
N GLY A 521 26.29 -12.26 0.40
CA GLY A 521 26.56 -11.71 1.73
C GLY A 521 25.64 -10.55 2.06
N THR A 522 25.62 -10.16 3.34
CA THR A 522 24.80 -9.05 3.84
C THR A 522 25.48 -7.71 3.57
N ILE A 523 24.71 -6.70 3.19
CA ILE A 523 25.19 -5.31 3.12
C ILE A 523 25.09 -4.69 4.51
N HIS A 524 26.18 -4.10 5.00
CA HIS A 524 26.18 -3.40 6.29
C HIS A 524 26.17 -1.89 6.08
N ILE A 525 25.33 -1.19 6.83
CA ILE A 525 25.17 0.27 6.75
C ILE A 525 25.24 0.87 8.15
N VAL A 526 26.12 1.85 8.33
CA VAL A 526 26.05 2.79 9.45
C VAL A 526 25.21 3.99 8.99
N ALA A 527 24.19 4.33 9.75
CA ALA A 527 23.23 5.40 9.49
C ALA A 527 22.96 6.23 10.77
N GLY A 528 23.95 6.40 11.64
CA GLY A 528 23.86 7.21 12.86
C GLY A 528 24.02 8.72 12.63
N GLY A 529 24.07 9.20 11.39
CA GLY A 529 24.16 10.62 11.06
C GLY A 529 22.88 11.43 11.29
N GLY A 530 21.94 10.97 12.13
CA GLY A 530 20.60 11.55 12.25
C GLY A 530 20.56 12.97 12.82
N GLY A 531 21.53 13.37 13.64
CA GLY A 531 21.56 14.74 14.15
C GLY A 531 22.61 15.06 15.20
N SER A 532 23.09 14.05 15.94
CA SER A 532 24.20 14.20 16.89
C SER A 532 25.50 14.66 16.23
N HIS A 533 26.44 15.11 17.06
CA HIS A 533 27.74 15.59 16.62
C HIS A 533 28.48 14.55 15.76
N LEU A 534 28.97 14.97 14.58
CA LEU A 534 29.56 14.05 13.62
C LEU A 534 30.81 13.35 14.17
N SER A 535 30.93 12.06 13.86
CA SER A 535 32.07 11.22 14.23
C SER A 535 33.05 11.04 13.07
N ALA A 536 34.34 11.16 13.34
CA ALA A 536 35.39 11.05 12.32
C ALA A 536 35.73 9.59 11.98
N PHE A 537 36.16 9.36 10.74
CA PHE A 537 36.76 8.09 10.30
C PHE A 537 38.22 7.98 10.78
N ILE A 538 38.74 6.74 10.89
CA ILE A 538 40.16 6.51 11.11
C ILE A 538 40.96 6.95 9.87
N ASP A 539 42.07 7.67 10.11
CA ASP A 539 42.98 8.10 9.05
C ASP A 539 43.97 6.96 8.76
N MET A 540 43.90 6.36 7.57
CA MET A 540 44.73 5.20 7.19
C MET A 540 46.08 5.58 6.56
N ASP A 541 46.62 6.76 6.88
CA ASP A 541 47.95 7.16 6.40
C ASP A 541 48.95 7.26 7.56
N THR A 542 49.63 6.14 7.89
CA THR A 542 51.03 6.14 8.34
C THR A 542 51.60 4.72 8.50
N LYS A 543 52.71 4.49 7.80
CA LYS A 543 53.63 3.36 7.96
C LYS A 543 53.90 3.01 9.45
N ARG A 544 53.56 1.79 9.86
CA ARG A 544 54.40 0.97 10.77
C ARG A 544 54.51 -0.43 10.18
N GLY A 545 55.74 -0.77 9.77
CA GLY A 545 56.04 -2.02 9.08
C GLY A 545 56.03 -3.24 10.01
N GLY A 546 55.78 -4.40 9.39
CA GLY A 546 56.18 -5.70 9.90
C GLY A 546 55.07 -6.76 9.98
N GLY A 547 54.76 -7.39 8.85
CA GLY A 547 54.31 -8.80 8.79
C GLY A 547 52.81 -9.06 8.62
N GLY A 548 52.47 -9.72 7.50
CA GLY A 548 51.18 -10.39 7.28
C GLY A 548 50.22 -9.63 6.37
N GLY A 549 50.09 -10.07 5.11
CA GLY A 549 49.29 -9.41 4.10
C GLY A 549 47.78 -9.57 4.29
N THR A 550 47.06 -8.45 4.21
CA THR A 550 45.67 -8.36 3.77
C THR A 550 45.50 -7.03 3.04
N THR A 551 45.21 -7.10 1.75
CA THR A 551 44.95 -5.92 0.90
C THR A 551 43.63 -5.30 1.34
N VAL A 552 43.69 -4.10 1.91
CA VAL A 552 42.53 -3.28 2.27
C VAL A 552 41.88 -2.76 0.98
N VAL A 553 40.61 -3.08 0.76
CA VAL A 553 39.85 -2.68 -0.45
C VAL A 553 39.18 -1.32 -0.19
N GLY A 554 39.32 -0.42 -1.18
CA GLY A 554 39.08 1.03 -1.16
C GLY A 554 37.81 1.56 -0.47
N TYR A 555 38.02 2.63 0.30
CA TYR A 555 37.01 3.50 0.91
C TYR A 555 36.60 4.64 -0.03
N TYR A 556 35.31 4.96 -0.08
CA TYR A 556 34.82 6.23 -0.63
C TYR A 556 34.26 7.08 0.52
N SER A 557 34.99 8.13 0.91
CA SER A 557 34.50 9.17 1.80
C SER A 557 33.85 10.28 0.99
N VAL A 558 32.62 10.68 1.32
CA VAL A 558 32.04 11.96 0.87
C VAL A 558 32.34 12.98 1.96
N ASP A 559 33.37 13.79 1.76
CA ASP A 559 33.74 14.85 2.69
C ASP A 559 32.89 16.11 2.40
N ALA A 560 32.05 16.49 3.36
CA ALA A 560 31.22 17.68 3.28
C ALA A 560 31.95 18.85 3.97
N SER A 561 32.91 19.46 3.27
CA SER A 561 33.49 20.73 3.69
C SER A 561 33.05 21.87 2.77
N ALA A 562 32.48 22.91 3.39
CA ALA A 562 31.99 24.11 2.75
C ALA A 562 33.14 24.93 2.16
N HIS A 563 33.08 25.27 0.87
CA HIS A 563 33.84 26.38 0.30
C HIS A 563 32.95 27.30 -0.55
N VAL A 564 33.01 28.58 -0.17
CA VAL A 564 32.35 29.74 -0.76
C VAL A 564 33.08 30.18 -2.04
N VAL A 565 32.34 30.13 -3.17
CA VAL A 565 32.29 31.05 -4.32
C VAL A 565 33.60 31.58 -4.93
N ASN A 566 33.87 31.21 -6.20
CA ASN A 566 33.93 32.19 -7.31
C ASN A 566 33.97 31.53 -8.71
N ASN A 567 32.91 31.82 -9.48
CA ASN A 567 32.78 32.02 -10.94
C ASN A 567 33.68 31.24 -11.92
N ASP A 568 33.08 30.25 -12.60
CA ASP A 568 32.79 30.33 -14.04
C ASP A 568 31.49 29.55 -14.36
N TYR A 569 30.49 30.25 -14.91
CA TYR A 569 29.12 29.80 -15.28
C TYR A 569 29.11 29.01 -16.62
N PRO A 570 28.00 28.37 -17.05
CA PRO A 570 27.08 27.46 -16.34
C PRO A 570 26.71 26.20 -17.17
N ILE A 571 26.30 25.10 -16.52
CA ILE A 571 25.24 24.26 -17.09
C ILE A 571 24.16 24.12 -16.01
N THR A 572 23.16 24.98 -16.16
CA THR A 572 21.87 24.95 -15.49
C THR A 572 21.10 23.68 -15.82
N GLU A 573 20.21 23.30 -14.90
CA GLU A 573 19.16 22.29 -15.07
C GLU A 573 18.58 22.20 -16.50
N GLN A 574 18.19 20.99 -16.89
CA GLN A 574 17.03 20.81 -17.77
C GLN A 574 16.07 19.80 -17.12
N PRO A 575 14.97 20.28 -16.50
CA PRO A 575 13.80 19.47 -16.12
C PRO A 575 12.96 19.04 -17.34
N LEU A 576 13.56 18.89 -18.54
CA LEU A 576 12.85 18.80 -19.82
C LEU A 576 13.42 17.75 -20.80
N SER A 577 14.17 16.73 -20.35
CA SER A 577 14.81 15.76 -21.24
C SER A 577 13.88 14.78 -22.00
N LYS A 578 12.57 15.05 -22.11
CA LYS A 578 11.67 14.47 -23.13
C LYS A 578 10.65 15.49 -23.64
N ILE A 579 11.09 16.60 -24.23
CA ILE A 579 10.21 17.32 -25.16
C ILE A 579 10.16 16.50 -26.45
N ALA A 580 9.18 15.59 -26.55
CA ALA A 580 8.71 15.18 -27.86
C ALA A 580 8.21 16.46 -28.55
N ILE A 581 8.80 16.83 -29.69
CA ILE A 581 8.28 17.91 -30.52
C ILE A 581 6.97 17.40 -31.11
N HIS A 582 5.89 17.59 -30.36
CA HIS A 582 4.54 17.29 -30.78
C HIS A 582 4.19 18.20 -31.96
N ARG A 583 4.12 17.64 -33.17
CA ARG A 583 3.63 18.36 -34.34
C ARG A 583 2.11 18.25 -34.36
N SER A 584 1.42 19.28 -33.89
CA SER A 584 -0.03 19.42 -34.10
C SER A 584 -0.28 19.98 -35.50
N VAL A 585 -0.84 19.19 -36.40
CA VAL A 585 -1.34 19.71 -37.69
C VAL A 585 -2.78 20.17 -37.47
N LEU A 586 -2.93 21.42 -37.04
CA LEU A 586 -4.23 22.06 -36.94
C LEU A 586 -4.67 22.51 -38.33
N ALA A 587 -5.86 22.08 -38.74
CA ALA A 587 -6.56 22.54 -39.95
C ALA A 587 -7.88 23.21 -39.55
N LEU A 588 -7.86 23.97 -38.44
CA LEU A 588 -9.02 24.68 -37.93
C LEU A 588 -9.58 25.59 -39.03
N HIS A 589 -10.88 25.47 -39.29
CA HIS A 589 -11.55 26.19 -40.35
C HIS A 589 -12.75 26.94 -39.76
N ASP A 590 -12.81 28.26 -39.90
CA ASP A 590 -13.85 29.11 -39.26
C ASP A 590 -15.29 28.73 -39.63
N GLY A 591 -15.48 28.16 -40.83
CA GLY A 591 -16.78 27.65 -41.29
C GLY A 591 -17.10 26.20 -40.89
N ALA A 592 -16.18 25.49 -40.23
CA ALA A 592 -16.39 24.13 -39.75
C ALA A 592 -16.92 24.13 -38.31
N SER A 593 -17.89 23.26 -38.01
CA SER A 593 -18.46 23.14 -36.68
C SER A 593 -18.88 21.71 -36.38
N ILE A 594 -18.80 21.33 -35.11
CA ILE A 594 -19.33 20.08 -34.59
C ILE A 594 -20.06 20.38 -33.29
N LYS A 595 -21.24 19.80 -33.10
CA LYS A 595 -22.11 20.07 -31.94
C LYS A 595 -22.71 18.77 -31.42
N ALA A 596 -22.63 18.55 -30.11
CA ALA A 596 -23.13 17.34 -29.46
C ALA A 596 -24.29 17.64 -28.52
N TYR A 597 -25.38 16.87 -28.59
CA TYR A 597 -26.52 16.98 -27.69
C TYR A 597 -27.21 15.63 -27.40
N PRO A 598 -27.84 15.46 -26.22
CA PRO A 598 -27.96 16.44 -25.13
C PRO A 598 -26.63 16.67 -24.39
N THR A 599 -26.50 17.81 -23.69
CA THR A 599 -25.27 18.20 -22.97
C THR A 599 -25.08 17.50 -21.63
N VAL A 600 -26.17 17.03 -21.03
CA VAL A 600 -26.16 16.25 -19.78
C VAL A 600 -26.83 14.90 -20.03
N LEU A 601 -26.07 13.83 -19.82
CA LEU A 601 -26.51 12.44 -19.95
C LEU A 601 -26.93 11.87 -18.60
N GLY A 602 -27.67 10.77 -18.58
CA GLY A 602 -27.97 10.03 -17.36
C GLY A 602 -28.89 10.76 -16.38
N LEU A 603 -29.65 11.78 -16.78
CA LEU A 603 -30.58 12.52 -15.90
C LEU A 603 -31.62 11.62 -15.22
N LYS A 604 -31.98 10.50 -15.86
CA LYS A 604 -32.85 9.45 -15.27
C LYS A 604 -32.03 8.32 -14.63
N GLY A 605 -30.79 8.59 -14.24
CA GLY A 605 -29.79 7.64 -13.73
C GLY A 605 -29.34 6.58 -14.76
N LYS A 606 -29.53 6.83 -16.05
CA LYS A 606 -29.01 5.93 -17.09
C LYS A 606 -27.48 5.99 -17.10
N ASP A 607 -26.89 4.83 -17.27
CA ASP A 607 -25.47 4.54 -17.44
C ASP A 607 -25.05 4.47 -18.90
N VAL A 608 -26.01 4.31 -19.82
CA VAL A 608 -25.80 4.36 -21.28
C VAL A 608 -26.82 5.30 -21.93
N GLU A 609 -26.38 6.19 -22.82
CA GLU A 609 -27.28 7.12 -23.51
C GLU A 609 -26.83 7.49 -24.93
N TRP A 610 -27.79 7.76 -25.81
CA TRP A 610 -27.55 8.20 -27.18
C TRP A 610 -27.24 9.71 -27.24
N VAL A 611 -26.18 10.06 -27.96
CA VAL A 611 -25.73 11.41 -28.24
C VAL A 611 -25.81 11.66 -29.74
N THR A 612 -26.44 12.76 -30.13
CA THR A 612 -26.48 13.20 -31.53
C THR A 612 -25.39 14.25 -31.76
N VAL A 613 -24.61 14.04 -32.82
CA VAL A 613 -23.47 14.87 -33.20
C VAL A 613 -23.72 15.42 -34.60
N GLU A 614 -23.90 16.74 -34.69
CA GLU A 614 -24.08 17.46 -35.94
C GLU A 614 -22.76 18.04 -36.41
N ILE A 615 -22.47 17.89 -37.70
CA ILE A 615 -21.20 18.26 -38.31
C ILE A 615 -21.47 19.17 -39.50
N LYS A 616 -20.63 20.20 -39.63
CA LYS A 616 -20.50 21.04 -40.81
C LYS A 616 -19.02 21.20 -41.13
N HIS A 617 -18.60 20.89 -42.35
CA HIS A 617 -17.25 21.11 -42.83
C HIS A 617 -17.31 21.70 -44.24
N PRO A 618 -16.82 22.94 -44.50
CA PRO A 618 -16.91 23.56 -45.82
C PRO A 618 -16.01 22.93 -46.89
N LYS A 619 -15.02 22.13 -46.49
CA LYS A 619 -14.10 21.42 -47.38
C LYS A 619 -14.09 19.92 -47.04
N PRO A 620 -15.25 19.25 -47.09
CA PRO A 620 -15.38 17.88 -46.64
C PRO A 620 -14.57 16.93 -47.52
N SER A 621 -14.12 15.84 -46.92
CA SER A 621 -13.47 14.73 -47.62
C SER A 621 -14.07 13.40 -47.16
N ASN A 622 -14.01 12.37 -47.99
CA ASN A 622 -14.49 11.02 -47.63
C ASN A 622 -13.67 10.37 -46.51
N ASP A 623 -12.44 10.86 -46.27
CA ASP A 623 -11.57 10.41 -45.19
C ASP A 623 -11.72 11.24 -43.90
N ASP A 624 -12.69 12.16 -43.84
CA ASP A 624 -13.03 12.87 -42.60
C ASP A 624 -13.65 11.91 -41.59
N TRP A 625 -13.28 12.04 -40.31
CA TRP A 625 -13.74 11.16 -39.25
C TRP A 625 -13.92 11.89 -37.93
N ILE A 626 -14.72 11.30 -37.03
CA ILE A 626 -15.10 11.87 -35.74
C ILE A 626 -14.55 10.97 -34.65
N GLY A 627 -13.69 11.51 -33.79
CA GLY A 627 -13.24 10.84 -32.57
C GLY A 627 -14.07 11.27 -31.37
N VAL A 628 -14.40 10.31 -30.51
CA VAL A 628 -15.00 10.53 -29.19
C VAL A 628 -13.87 10.52 -28.16
N PHE A 629 -13.72 11.59 -27.38
CA PHE A 629 -12.65 11.73 -26.39
C PHE A 629 -13.21 11.84 -24.98
N SER A 630 -12.61 11.10 -24.05
CA SER A 630 -12.90 11.17 -22.62
C SER A 630 -11.61 10.95 -21.83
N PRO A 631 -11.05 11.98 -21.16
CA PRO A 631 -11.65 13.29 -20.87
C PRO A 631 -11.94 14.18 -22.08
N ALA A 632 -12.89 15.11 -21.94
CA ALA A 632 -13.30 16.01 -23.02
C ALA A 632 -12.16 16.91 -23.53
N LYS A 633 -11.19 17.22 -22.66
CA LYS A 633 -9.93 17.86 -23.06
C LYS A 633 -8.93 16.79 -23.48
N PHE A 634 -8.55 16.80 -24.75
CA PHE A 634 -7.64 15.81 -25.34
C PHE A 634 -6.48 16.51 -26.06
N ASN A 635 -5.36 15.78 -26.20
CA ASN A 635 -4.22 16.23 -26.99
C ASN A 635 -4.31 15.65 -28.40
N ALA A 636 -4.67 16.50 -29.36
CA ALA A 636 -4.80 16.14 -30.78
C ALA A 636 -3.45 16.02 -31.52
N SER A 637 -2.32 16.22 -30.83
CA SER A 637 -1.00 16.13 -31.45
C SER A 637 -0.71 14.72 -31.94
N THR A 638 0.11 14.61 -32.97
CA THR A 638 0.62 13.32 -33.41
C THR A 638 1.73 12.85 -32.47
N CYS A 639 1.63 11.60 -31.99
CA CYS A 639 2.62 10.95 -31.16
C CYS A 639 3.22 9.78 -31.94
N TYR A 640 4.42 9.99 -32.49
CA TYR A 640 5.20 8.95 -33.15
C TYR A 640 6.17 8.32 -32.14
N PHE A 641 6.26 7.00 -32.13
CA PHE A 641 7.21 6.26 -31.27
C PHE A 641 8.11 5.38 -32.13
N GLU A 642 9.30 5.07 -31.62
CA GLU A 642 10.27 4.18 -32.27
C GLU A 642 9.70 2.76 -32.45
N SER A 643 10.29 2.06 -33.42
CA SER A 643 9.75 1.01 -34.30
C SER A 643 9.33 -0.34 -33.70
N GLU A 644 8.94 -0.42 -32.43
CA GLU A 644 8.68 -1.73 -31.75
C GLU A 644 7.28 -1.90 -31.12
N ALA A 645 6.39 -0.90 -31.17
CA ALA A 645 5.09 -1.00 -30.49
C ALA A 645 3.95 -1.44 -31.45
N LYS A 646 3.08 -2.36 -31.00
CA LYS A 646 1.78 -2.74 -31.65
C LYS A 646 0.75 -1.59 -31.69
N GLN A 647 1.19 -0.34 -31.77
CA GLN A 647 0.33 0.84 -31.81
C GLN A 647 -0.40 0.93 -33.13
N GLN A 648 -1.71 1.16 -33.07
CA GLN A 648 -2.57 1.26 -34.25
C GLN A 648 -2.89 2.73 -34.56
N VAL A 649 -3.23 3.00 -35.81
CA VAL A 649 -3.80 4.29 -36.22
C VAL A 649 -5.18 4.48 -35.56
N PRO A 650 -5.56 5.71 -35.18
CA PRO A 650 -4.85 6.97 -35.39
C PRO A 650 -3.74 7.24 -34.34
N TYR A 651 -2.60 7.78 -34.78
CA TYR A 651 -1.43 8.08 -33.93
C TYR A 651 -1.56 9.40 -33.15
N ILE A 652 -2.61 9.52 -32.34
CA ILE A 652 -2.90 10.73 -31.56
C ILE A 652 -2.46 10.53 -30.11
N CYS A 653 -1.91 11.57 -29.50
CA CYS A 653 -1.37 11.50 -28.13
C CYS A 653 -2.43 11.18 -27.06
N SER A 654 -3.69 11.55 -27.30
CA SER A 654 -4.84 11.05 -26.56
C SER A 654 -5.62 10.08 -27.44
N ALA A 655 -5.62 8.78 -27.11
CA ALA A 655 -6.44 7.81 -27.81
C ALA A 655 -7.94 8.18 -27.70
N PRO A 656 -8.70 8.29 -28.81
CA PRO A 656 -10.15 8.36 -28.74
C PRO A 656 -10.72 7.07 -28.11
N ILE A 657 -11.83 7.20 -27.39
CA ILE A 657 -12.61 6.07 -26.87
C ILE A 657 -13.08 5.20 -28.02
N LYS A 658 -13.60 5.86 -29.07
CA LYS A 658 -14.06 5.28 -30.33
C LYS A 658 -14.17 6.36 -31.40
N TYR A 659 -14.39 5.98 -32.64
CA TYR A 659 -14.48 6.90 -33.76
C TYR A 659 -15.33 6.35 -34.92
N THR A 660 -15.78 7.21 -35.82
CA THR A 660 -16.44 6.78 -37.08
C THR A 660 -16.20 7.78 -38.19
N PHE A 661 -16.37 7.36 -39.45
CA PHE A 661 -16.22 8.26 -40.60
C PHE A 661 -17.42 9.20 -40.75
N ALA A 662 -17.17 10.43 -41.21
CA ALA A 662 -18.20 11.46 -41.31
C ALA A 662 -19.30 11.12 -42.34
N ASN A 663 -18.99 10.29 -43.32
CA ASN A 663 -19.92 9.80 -44.33
C ASN A 663 -20.76 8.59 -43.87
N TYR A 664 -20.53 8.03 -42.67
CA TYR A 664 -21.18 6.81 -42.18
C TYR A 664 -22.72 6.89 -42.23
N SER A 665 -23.31 7.97 -41.69
CA SER A 665 -24.76 8.19 -41.71
C SER A 665 -25.27 8.98 -42.92
N ASN A 666 -24.37 9.61 -43.67
CA ASN A 666 -24.70 10.39 -44.86
C ASN A 666 -23.67 10.14 -45.98
N PRO A 667 -23.97 9.25 -46.94
CA PRO A 667 -23.09 8.98 -48.08
C PRO A 667 -22.80 10.21 -48.95
N ARG A 668 -23.61 11.28 -48.84
CA ARG A 668 -23.39 12.56 -49.56
C ARG A 668 -22.57 13.58 -48.76
N TYR A 669 -21.92 13.18 -47.68
CA TYR A 669 -21.13 14.09 -46.85
C TYR A 669 -20.08 14.87 -47.66
N GLU A 670 -19.36 14.22 -48.57
CA GLU A 670 -18.36 14.86 -49.44
C GLU A 670 -18.93 15.99 -50.32
N SER A 671 -20.20 15.90 -50.73
CA SER A 671 -20.83 16.95 -51.55
C SER A 671 -21.56 18.01 -50.72
N THR A 672 -21.99 17.66 -49.50
CA THR A 672 -22.84 18.52 -48.67
C THR A 672 -22.11 19.20 -47.52
N GLY A 673 -20.97 18.63 -47.11
CA GLY A 673 -20.22 19.04 -45.94
C GLY A 673 -21.00 18.91 -44.62
N LYS A 674 -22.08 18.12 -44.59
CA LYS A 674 -22.97 18.02 -43.43
C LYS A 674 -23.27 16.57 -43.10
N SER A 675 -23.22 16.23 -41.81
CA SER A 675 -23.62 14.91 -41.33
C SER A 675 -24.22 15.01 -39.92
N THR A 676 -25.03 14.03 -39.57
CA THR A 676 -25.63 13.90 -38.24
C THR A 676 -25.49 12.46 -37.80
N ILE A 677 -24.59 12.22 -36.84
CA ILE A 677 -24.20 10.88 -36.39
C ILE A 677 -24.71 10.67 -34.97
N LYS A 678 -25.11 9.45 -34.64
CA LYS A 678 -25.50 9.08 -33.28
C LYS A 678 -24.46 8.15 -32.67
N PHE A 679 -24.01 8.49 -31.48
CA PHE A 679 -23.14 7.63 -30.67
C PHE A 679 -23.88 7.17 -29.42
N GLN A 680 -23.74 5.91 -29.06
CA GLN A 680 -24.17 5.38 -27.76
C GLN A 680 -23.00 5.50 -26.79
N ILE A 681 -23.12 6.34 -25.77
CA ILE A 681 -22.03 6.59 -24.81
C ILE A 681 -22.33 5.88 -23.50
N ILE A 682 -21.33 5.18 -22.96
CA ILE A 682 -21.38 4.57 -21.62
C ILE A 682 -20.77 5.52 -20.58
N ASN A 683 -21.25 5.47 -19.35
CA ASN A 683 -20.68 6.24 -18.26
C ASN A 683 -19.40 5.56 -17.78
N GLN A 684 -18.28 6.17 -18.07
CA GLN A 684 -16.97 5.69 -17.64
C GLN A 684 -16.15 6.82 -17.02
N ARG A 685 -16.81 7.65 -16.19
CA ARG A 685 -16.23 8.68 -15.29
C ARG A 685 -15.98 10.08 -15.83
N ALA A 686 -15.16 10.29 -16.84
CA ALA A 686 -14.87 11.67 -17.26
C ALA A 686 -16.00 12.26 -18.13
N ASP A 687 -15.87 13.54 -18.47
CA ASP A 687 -16.68 14.18 -19.50
C ASP A 687 -16.24 13.74 -20.90
N PHE A 688 -17.00 14.16 -21.92
CA PHE A 688 -16.79 13.80 -23.31
C PHE A 688 -16.76 15.03 -24.23
N SER A 689 -15.94 14.96 -25.28
CA SER A 689 -16.02 15.83 -26.45
C SER A 689 -15.92 15.01 -27.73
N PHE A 690 -16.36 15.60 -28.84
CA PHE A 690 -16.28 15.01 -30.17
C PHE A 690 -15.41 15.90 -31.03
N ALA A 691 -14.50 15.32 -31.81
CA ALA A 691 -13.61 16.06 -32.66
C ALA A 691 -13.64 15.54 -34.09
N LEU A 692 -13.82 16.46 -35.04
CA LEU A 692 -13.74 16.22 -36.46
C LEU A 692 -12.29 16.33 -36.93
N PHE A 693 -11.80 15.29 -37.59
CA PHE A 693 -10.51 15.24 -38.23
C PHE A 693 -10.65 15.06 -39.75
N SER A 694 -9.66 15.56 -40.49
CA SER A 694 -9.47 15.32 -41.93
C SER A 694 -8.12 14.61 -42.17
N GLY A 695 -7.90 14.07 -43.37
CA GLY A 695 -6.63 13.40 -43.73
C GLY A 695 -6.55 11.93 -43.31
N GLY A 696 -7.69 11.32 -43.01
CA GLY A 696 -7.80 9.92 -42.61
C GLY A 696 -7.20 9.62 -41.23
N LEU A 697 -7.15 8.34 -40.88
CA LEU A 697 -6.61 7.87 -39.60
C LEU A 697 -5.08 7.95 -39.54
N SER A 698 -4.40 7.83 -40.68
CA SER A 698 -2.93 7.82 -40.75
C SER A 698 -2.31 9.22 -40.61
N ASN A 699 -2.99 10.27 -41.09
CA ASN A 699 -2.51 11.65 -41.04
C ASN A 699 -3.58 12.61 -40.51
N PRO A 700 -4.08 12.40 -39.28
CA PRO A 700 -5.24 13.11 -38.78
C PRO A 700 -4.92 14.59 -38.51
N LYS A 701 -5.76 15.48 -39.05
CA LYS A 701 -5.69 16.93 -38.83
C LYS A 701 -6.95 17.41 -38.15
N LEU A 702 -6.83 18.00 -36.97
CA LEU A 702 -7.98 18.50 -36.22
C LEU A 702 -8.62 19.68 -36.96
N VAL A 703 -9.91 19.56 -37.30
CA VAL A 703 -10.70 20.55 -38.04
C VAL A 703 -11.62 21.34 -37.11
N ALA A 704 -12.35 20.66 -36.23
CA ALA A 704 -13.26 21.26 -35.25
C ALA A 704 -13.48 20.30 -34.07
N TYR A 705 -13.90 20.81 -32.91
CA TYR A 705 -14.32 20.00 -31.76
C TYR A 705 -15.57 20.59 -31.10
N SER A 706 -16.31 19.75 -30.38
CA SER A 706 -17.66 20.05 -29.91
C SER A 706 -17.68 20.77 -28.57
N ASN A 707 -18.88 21.21 -28.16
CA ASN A 707 -19.16 21.44 -26.76
C ASN A 707 -18.90 20.18 -25.92
N PHE A 708 -18.59 20.35 -24.64
CA PHE A 708 -18.43 19.25 -23.70
C PHE A 708 -19.80 18.73 -23.26
N ILE A 709 -19.87 17.42 -23.03
CA ILE A 709 -21.03 16.74 -22.46
C ILE A 709 -20.60 15.84 -21.31
N SER A 710 -21.48 15.56 -20.36
CA SER A 710 -21.14 14.70 -19.22
C SER A 710 -22.38 13.99 -18.65
N PHE A 711 -22.18 12.85 -17.99
CA PHE A 711 -23.25 12.23 -17.21
C PHE A 711 -23.59 13.09 -15.99
N ALA A 712 -24.84 13.05 -15.54
CA ALA A 712 -25.30 13.79 -14.36
C ALA A 712 -24.53 13.39 -13.10
N ASN A 713 -24.16 12.11 -12.99
CA ASN A 713 -23.17 11.62 -12.03
C ASN A 713 -22.15 10.74 -12.73
N PRO A 714 -21.03 11.30 -13.18
CA PRO A 714 -20.00 10.53 -13.85
C PRO A 714 -19.31 9.52 -12.90
N LYS A 715 -19.33 9.78 -11.59
CA LYS A 715 -18.68 8.93 -10.58
C LYS A 715 -19.54 7.75 -10.11
N ALA A 716 -20.74 7.56 -10.67
CA ALA A 716 -21.69 6.54 -10.21
C ALA A 716 -21.07 5.13 -10.09
N PRO A 717 -21.53 4.27 -9.15
CA PRO A 717 -21.16 2.87 -9.11
C PRO A 717 -21.83 2.10 -10.25
N LEU A 718 -21.02 1.48 -11.11
CA LEU A 718 -21.44 0.88 -12.38
C LEU A 718 -20.83 -0.50 -12.61
N TYR A 719 -21.46 -1.24 -13.52
CA TYR A 719 -20.97 -2.48 -14.11
C TYR A 719 -20.53 -3.53 -13.07
N PRO A 720 -21.43 -3.94 -12.15
CA PRO A 720 -21.11 -4.99 -11.20
C PRO A 720 -20.91 -6.32 -11.92
N ARG A 721 -19.90 -7.06 -11.48
CA ARG A 721 -19.59 -8.42 -11.91
C ARG A 721 -19.42 -9.31 -10.69
N LEU A 722 -20.04 -10.48 -10.76
CA LEU A 722 -20.02 -11.51 -9.74
C LEU A 722 -18.88 -12.48 -10.03
N ALA A 723 -18.21 -12.94 -8.98
CA ALA A 723 -17.30 -14.07 -9.06
C ALA A 723 -17.41 -14.91 -7.79
N LEU A 724 -17.24 -16.21 -7.93
CA LEU A 724 -17.22 -17.15 -6.80
C LEU A 724 -16.03 -16.82 -5.88
N GLY A 725 -16.28 -16.86 -4.57
CA GLY A 725 -15.29 -16.53 -3.55
C GLY A 725 -14.34 -17.69 -3.22
N LYS A 726 -13.58 -17.53 -2.13
CA LYS A 726 -12.63 -18.56 -1.66
C LYS A 726 -13.30 -19.79 -1.03
N SER A 727 -14.60 -19.73 -0.83
CA SER A 727 -15.41 -20.80 -0.26
C SER A 727 -16.73 -20.86 -1.01
N TRP A 728 -17.33 -22.06 -1.08
CA TRP A 728 -18.56 -22.28 -1.85
C TRP A 728 -19.71 -21.35 -1.43
N ASN A 729 -19.77 -20.95 -0.16
CA ASN A 729 -20.80 -20.06 0.40
C ASN A 729 -20.38 -18.58 0.41
N GLU A 730 -19.45 -18.19 -0.45
CA GLU A 730 -19.00 -16.81 -0.64
C GLU A 730 -19.18 -16.38 -2.11
N MET A 731 -19.81 -15.22 -2.31
CA MET A 731 -19.91 -14.56 -3.62
C MET A 731 -19.25 -13.19 -3.52
N THR A 732 -18.47 -12.83 -4.51
CA THR A 732 -17.91 -11.48 -4.61
C THR A 732 -18.73 -10.62 -5.55
N VAL A 733 -18.83 -9.32 -5.24
CA VAL A 733 -19.40 -8.30 -6.13
C VAL A 733 -18.31 -7.27 -6.37
N SER A 734 -17.77 -7.23 -7.58
CA SER A 734 -16.83 -6.20 -8.02
C SER A 734 -17.53 -5.16 -8.88
N TRP A 735 -17.30 -3.87 -8.67
CA TRP A 735 -17.87 -2.79 -9.47
C TRP A 735 -16.88 -1.63 -9.65
N THR A 736 -17.14 -0.75 -10.63
CA THR A 736 -16.28 0.41 -10.91
C THR A 736 -16.99 1.70 -10.52
N SER A 737 -16.27 2.68 -9.97
CA SER A 737 -16.79 4.02 -9.73
C SER A 737 -15.73 5.11 -9.85
N GLY A 738 -16.16 6.37 -9.81
CA GLY A 738 -15.25 7.52 -9.73
C GLY A 738 -14.99 8.03 -8.30
N TYR A 739 -15.49 7.31 -7.28
CA TYR A 739 -15.30 7.67 -5.88
C TYR A 739 -14.13 6.91 -5.29
N ASN A 740 -13.10 7.66 -4.90
CA ASN A 740 -12.03 7.12 -4.06
C ASN A 740 -12.52 6.95 -2.62
N ILE A 741 -11.83 6.13 -1.82
CA ILE A 741 -12.13 5.86 -0.41
C ILE A 741 -12.09 7.11 0.49
N ASN A 742 -11.42 8.19 0.06
CA ASN A 742 -11.43 9.47 0.76
C ASN A 742 -12.64 10.35 0.41
N GLU A 743 -13.37 10.05 -0.66
CA GLU A 743 -14.59 10.75 -1.09
C GLU A 743 -15.86 10.03 -0.60
N ALA A 744 -15.88 8.70 -0.73
CA ALA A 744 -17.00 7.87 -0.37
C ALA A 744 -16.54 6.51 0.15
N THR A 745 -17.27 5.95 1.10
CA THR A 745 -17.05 4.56 1.51
C THR A 745 -17.92 3.62 0.67
N PRO A 746 -17.32 2.70 -0.10
CA PRO A 746 -18.04 1.75 -0.92
C PRO A 746 -18.58 0.58 -0.10
N PHE A 747 -19.80 0.16 -0.41
CA PHE A 747 -20.46 -0.98 0.21
C PHE A 747 -21.52 -1.59 -0.70
N VAL A 748 -21.93 -2.81 -0.39
CA VAL A 748 -23.06 -3.51 -1.01
C VAL A 748 -24.14 -3.71 0.05
N SER A 749 -25.36 -3.29 -0.26
CA SER A 749 -26.56 -3.64 0.50
C SER A 749 -27.18 -4.88 -0.13
N TRP A 750 -27.29 -5.98 0.62
CA TRP A 750 -27.69 -7.27 0.06
C TRP A 750 -28.50 -8.13 1.04
N GLY A 751 -29.22 -9.12 0.52
CA GLY A 751 -29.98 -10.06 1.35
C GLY A 751 -31.10 -10.77 0.59
N VAL A 752 -31.83 -11.63 1.28
CA VAL A 752 -33.01 -12.33 0.75
C VAL A 752 -34.21 -11.38 0.73
N ASN A 753 -35.09 -11.52 -0.25
CA ASN A 753 -36.28 -10.69 -0.34
C ASN A 753 -37.18 -10.84 0.91
N GLY A 754 -37.73 -9.74 1.41
CA GLY A 754 -38.55 -9.73 2.63
C GLY A 754 -37.77 -9.73 3.95
N GLN A 755 -36.44 -9.91 3.93
CA GLN A 755 -35.58 -9.74 5.10
C GLN A 755 -34.92 -8.36 5.12
N ARG A 756 -34.43 -7.94 6.29
CA ARG A 756 -33.66 -6.71 6.43
C ARG A 756 -32.32 -6.88 5.68
N PRO A 757 -31.97 -5.98 4.75
CA PRO A 757 -30.73 -6.11 4.00
C PRO A 757 -29.52 -5.91 4.91
N MET A 758 -28.53 -6.78 4.72
CA MET A 758 -27.19 -6.69 5.30
C MET A 758 -26.35 -5.69 4.52
N LEU A 759 -25.35 -5.12 5.18
CA LEU A 759 -24.34 -4.28 4.55
C LEU A 759 -23.00 -5.01 4.56
N SER A 760 -22.34 -5.07 3.41
CA SER A 760 -20.97 -5.54 3.28
C SER A 760 -20.12 -4.44 2.66
N PHE A 761 -19.04 -4.04 3.33
CA PHE A 761 -18.12 -3.04 2.78
C PHE A 761 -17.24 -3.66 1.68
N ALA A 762 -16.66 -2.81 0.83
CA ALA A 762 -15.77 -3.24 -0.23
C ALA A 762 -14.34 -2.77 -0.04
N GLY A 763 -13.39 -3.67 -0.31
CA GLY A 763 -12.01 -3.29 -0.58
C GLY A 763 -11.93 -2.52 -1.90
N THR A 764 -11.03 -1.55 -2.02
CA THR A 764 -10.90 -0.71 -3.21
C THR A 764 -9.49 -0.78 -3.77
N LEU A 765 -9.38 -1.07 -5.05
CA LEU A 765 -8.14 -1.09 -5.82
C LEU A 765 -8.22 -0.10 -6.98
N THR A 766 -7.05 0.31 -7.46
CA THR A 766 -6.88 1.08 -8.70
C THR A 766 -5.46 0.83 -9.21
N PHE A 767 -5.19 1.23 -10.44
CA PHE A 767 -3.86 1.23 -11.02
C PHE A 767 -3.60 2.58 -11.69
N HIS A 768 -2.32 2.92 -11.87
CA HIS A 768 -1.88 4.18 -12.44
C HIS A 768 -1.10 3.96 -13.73
N GLN A 769 -0.83 5.03 -14.46
CA GLN A 769 -0.11 4.96 -15.75
C GLN A 769 1.22 4.22 -15.62
N ASN A 770 1.95 4.48 -14.53
CA ASN A 770 3.25 3.86 -14.27
C ASN A 770 3.16 2.40 -13.79
N SER A 771 1.97 1.88 -13.50
CA SER A 771 1.74 0.46 -13.25
C SER A 771 1.83 -0.37 -14.53
N MET A 772 1.65 0.25 -15.70
CA MET A 772 1.75 -0.43 -16.99
C MET A 772 3.22 -0.63 -17.39
N CYS A 773 3.54 -1.78 -17.98
CA CYS A 773 4.90 -2.16 -18.34
C CYS A 773 5.38 -1.50 -19.64
N GLY A 774 4.46 -1.21 -20.57
CA GLY A 774 4.85 -0.78 -21.92
C GLY A 774 3.81 0.05 -22.65
N SER A 775 4.11 0.35 -23.90
CA SER A 775 3.25 1.12 -24.81
C SER A 775 2.32 0.18 -25.61
N PRO A 776 1.06 0.56 -25.92
CA PRO A 776 0.40 1.84 -25.65
C PRO A 776 -0.15 2.05 -24.23
N ALA A 777 -0.23 1.00 -23.39
CA ALA A 777 -0.84 1.07 -22.05
C ALA A 777 -0.30 2.19 -21.16
N ARG A 778 1.02 2.36 -21.13
CA ARG A 778 1.75 3.39 -20.36
C ARG A 778 1.75 4.76 -21.05
N THR A 779 1.35 4.87 -22.32
CA THR A 779 1.52 6.07 -23.13
C THR A 779 0.18 6.59 -23.65
N VAL A 780 -0.10 6.44 -24.95
CA VAL A 780 -1.25 7.04 -25.66
C VAL A 780 -2.58 6.36 -25.34
N GLY A 781 -2.54 5.08 -24.98
CA GLY A 781 -3.73 4.31 -24.63
C GLY A 781 -4.12 4.43 -23.16
N TRP A 782 -3.30 5.12 -22.35
CA TRP A 782 -3.59 5.33 -20.94
C TRP A 782 -4.90 6.09 -20.73
N ARG A 783 -5.74 5.55 -19.87
CA ARG A 783 -6.93 6.22 -19.34
C ARG A 783 -7.13 5.81 -17.89
N ASP A 784 -7.42 6.79 -17.03
CA ASP A 784 -7.67 6.54 -15.61
C ASP A 784 -8.83 5.54 -15.40
N PRO A 785 -8.63 4.41 -14.70
CA PRO A 785 -9.64 3.36 -14.52
C PRO A 785 -10.67 3.70 -13.43
N GLY A 786 -10.49 4.81 -12.71
CA GLY A 786 -11.24 5.11 -11.50
C GLY A 786 -10.88 4.16 -10.37
N PHE A 787 -11.89 3.65 -9.68
CA PHE A 787 -11.73 2.79 -8.53
C PHE A 787 -12.57 1.52 -8.71
N ILE A 788 -11.92 0.37 -8.51
CA ILE A 788 -12.53 -0.94 -8.57
C ILE A 788 -12.76 -1.40 -7.14
N HIS A 789 -14.02 -1.65 -6.80
CA HIS A 789 -14.42 -2.04 -5.45
C HIS A 789 -14.88 -3.48 -5.45
N THR A 790 -14.44 -4.30 -4.48
CA THR A 790 -14.86 -5.69 -4.32
C THR A 790 -15.41 -5.93 -2.92
N SER A 791 -16.67 -6.34 -2.84
CA SER A 791 -17.35 -6.75 -1.61
C SER A 791 -17.51 -8.27 -1.54
N PHE A 792 -17.40 -8.86 -0.35
CA PHE A 792 -17.49 -10.30 -0.11
C PHE A 792 -18.79 -10.63 0.63
N LEU A 793 -19.72 -11.30 -0.05
CA LEU A 793 -21.02 -11.70 0.47
C LEU A 793 -20.88 -13.13 0.99
N LYS A 794 -20.77 -13.29 2.31
CA LYS A 794 -20.44 -14.54 2.99
C LYS A 794 -21.66 -15.22 3.60
N ASP A 795 -21.48 -16.45 4.05
CA ASP A 795 -22.51 -17.25 4.74
C ASP A 795 -23.77 -17.46 3.89
N LEU A 796 -23.57 -17.63 2.58
CA LEU A 796 -24.66 -17.87 1.63
C LEU A 796 -25.31 -19.22 1.88
N TRP A 797 -26.64 -19.24 1.80
CA TRP A 797 -27.41 -20.47 1.80
C TRP A 797 -27.44 -21.00 0.37
N PRO A 798 -27.23 -22.30 0.12
CA PRO A 798 -27.11 -22.81 -1.24
C PRO A 798 -28.43 -22.61 -2.02
N ASN A 799 -28.34 -22.37 -3.33
CA ASN A 799 -29.50 -22.21 -4.24
C ASN A 799 -30.49 -21.10 -3.86
N THR A 800 -30.05 -20.12 -3.09
CA THR A 800 -30.92 -19.06 -2.55
C THR A 800 -30.79 -17.80 -3.40
N LYS A 801 -31.93 -17.20 -3.75
CA LYS A 801 -31.95 -15.94 -4.50
C LYS A 801 -31.68 -14.75 -3.59
N TYR A 802 -30.54 -14.10 -3.80
CA TYR A 802 -30.15 -12.87 -3.12
C TYR A 802 -30.36 -11.67 -4.02
N PHE A 803 -30.62 -10.53 -3.39
CA PHE A 803 -30.67 -9.25 -4.07
C PHE A 803 -29.59 -8.34 -3.53
N TYR A 804 -29.02 -7.49 -4.37
CA TYR A 804 -27.98 -6.57 -3.95
C TYR A 804 -28.06 -5.22 -4.66
N LYS A 805 -27.46 -4.20 -4.04
CA LYS A 805 -27.38 -2.83 -4.54
C LYS A 805 -26.05 -2.21 -4.14
N LEU A 806 -25.38 -1.55 -5.08
CA LEU A 806 -24.09 -0.90 -4.85
C LEU A 806 -24.32 0.44 -4.16
N GLY A 807 -23.50 0.76 -3.17
CA GLY A 807 -23.63 1.95 -2.35
C GLY A 807 -22.29 2.64 -2.16
N HIS A 808 -22.33 3.96 -2.14
CA HIS A 808 -21.21 4.83 -1.81
C HIS A 808 -21.70 5.86 -0.80
N LYS A 809 -21.22 5.77 0.44
CA LYS A 809 -21.55 6.73 1.49
C LYS A 809 -20.57 7.90 1.43
N LEU A 810 -21.03 9.05 0.94
CA LEU A 810 -20.23 10.27 0.89
C LEU A 810 -19.90 10.78 2.30
N ALA A 811 -18.82 11.56 2.43
CA ALA A 811 -18.42 12.18 3.69
C ALA A 811 -19.51 13.05 4.35
N ASN A 812 -20.42 13.62 3.55
CA ASN A 812 -21.57 14.41 4.05
C ASN A 812 -22.75 13.55 4.54
N GLY A 813 -22.59 12.21 4.58
CA GLY A 813 -23.60 11.25 5.01
C GLY A 813 -24.58 10.80 3.92
N THR A 814 -24.52 11.38 2.72
CA THR A 814 -25.40 11.00 1.59
C THR A 814 -24.99 9.66 1.01
N ASN A 815 -25.94 8.76 0.82
CA ASN A 815 -25.70 7.50 0.11
C ASN A 815 -26.01 7.66 -1.38
N ILE A 816 -24.99 7.49 -2.21
CA ILE A 816 -25.14 7.31 -3.66
C ILE A 816 -25.34 5.82 -3.92
N TRP A 817 -26.41 5.48 -4.60
CA TRP A 817 -26.75 4.09 -4.90
C TRP A 817 -26.62 3.81 -6.39
N SER A 818 -26.30 2.57 -6.76
CA SER A 818 -26.56 2.10 -8.12
C SER A 818 -28.03 2.30 -8.45
N LYS A 819 -28.35 2.62 -9.71
CA LYS A 819 -29.75 2.82 -10.09
C LYS A 819 -30.55 1.52 -9.99
N LYS A 820 -29.99 0.45 -10.55
CA LYS A 820 -30.62 -0.87 -10.57
C LYS A 820 -30.36 -1.60 -9.24
N LYS A 821 -31.35 -2.38 -8.82
CA LYS A 821 -31.20 -3.45 -7.83
C LYS A 821 -30.95 -4.73 -8.62
N PHE A 822 -29.92 -5.44 -8.25
CA PHE A 822 -29.50 -6.66 -8.93
C PHE A 822 -29.91 -7.88 -8.11
N SER A 823 -29.81 -9.07 -8.70
CA SER A 823 -30.05 -10.32 -8.01
C SER A 823 -29.22 -11.45 -8.60
N PHE A 824 -28.79 -12.38 -7.74
CA PHE A 824 -28.12 -13.61 -8.12
C PHE A 824 -28.68 -14.78 -7.31
N THR A 825 -28.45 -16.00 -7.80
CA THR A 825 -28.69 -17.22 -7.03
C THR A 825 -27.34 -17.72 -6.52
N SER A 826 -27.21 -17.93 -5.21
CA SER A 826 -25.99 -18.50 -4.62
C SER A 826 -25.71 -19.90 -5.19
N PRO A 827 -24.43 -20.29 -5.29
CA PRO A 827 -24.06 -21.57 -5.88
C PRO A 827 -24.61 -22.74 -5.05
N PRO A 828 -24.81 -23.92 -5.68
CA PRO A 828 -25.07 -25.16 -4.96
C PRO A 828 -23.94 -25.50 -3.99
N TYR A 829 -24.25 -26.28 -2.97
CA TYR A 829 -23.21 -26.88 -2.12
C TYR A 829 -22.32 -27.83 -2.98
N PRO A 830 -20.99 -27.91 -2.75
CA PRO A 830 -20.12 -28.82 -3.48
C PRO A 830 -20.62 -30.27 -3.42
N GLY A 831 -20.88 -30.83 -4.58
CA GLY A 831 -21.44 -32.17 -4.79
C GLY A 831 -22.95 -32.30 -4.64
N GLN A 832 -23.68 -31.19 -4.47
CA GLN A 832 -25.13 -31.20 -4.46
C GLN A 832 -25.68 -31.69 -5.80
N GLU A 833 -26.54 -32.70 -5.74
CA GLU A 833 -27.23 -33.21 -6.92
C GLU A 833 -28.38 -32.28 -7.30
N SER A 834 -28.17 -31.48 -8.34
CA SER A 834 -29.15 -30.57 -8.93
C SER A 834 -28.81 -30.31 -10.39
N LEU A 835 -29.77 -29.84 -11.18
CA LEU A 835 -29.49 -29.35 -12.53
C LEU A 835 -28.49 -28.19 -12.46
N GLN A 836 -27.38 -28.28 -13.19
CA GLN A 836 -26.29 -27.29 -13.19
C GLN A 836 -25.83 -27.03 -14.62
N ARG A 837 -25.76 -25.76 -15.03
CA ARG A 837 -25.52 -25.33 -16.41
C ARG A 837 -24.36 -24.33 -16.49
N VAL A 838 -23.26 -24.77 -17.06
CA VAL A 838 -22.00 -24.02 -17.14
C VAL A 838 -21.77 -23.57 -18.59
N ILE A 839 -21.40 -22.32 -18.78
CA ILE A 839 -20.95 -21.79 -20.08
C ILE A 839 -19.43 -21.64 -20.07
N ILE A 840 -18.75 -22.05 -21.15
CA ILE A 840 -17.30 -21.89 -21.31
C ILE A 840 -16.98 -21.39 -22.71
N PHE A 841 -16.11 -20.39 -22.82
CA PHE A 841 -15.55 -19.88 -24.08
C PHE A 841 -14.30 -19.01 -23.81
N GLY A 842 -13.41 -18.87 -24.79
CA GLY A 842 -12.32 -17.88 -24.78
C GLY A 842 -12.57 -16.77 -25.81
N ASP A 843 -11.77 -15.70 -25.77
CA ASP A 843 -11.54 -14.83 -26.94
C ASP A 843 -12.77 -14.01 -27.38
N LEU A 844 -13.60 -13.60 -26.42
CA LEU A 844 -14.84 -12.85 -26.71
C LEU A 844 -14.56 -11.44 -27.22
N GLY A 845 -13.60 -10.75 -26.58
CA GLY A 845 -13.34 -9.33 -26.80
C GLY A 845 -14.57 -8.43 -26.66
N LYS A 846 -14.59 -7.34 -27.42
CA LYS A 846 -15.64 -6.33 -27.38
C LYS A 846 -16.09 -5.90 -28.78
N ALA A 847 -17.21 -5.18 -28.87
CA ALA A 847 -17.53 -4.36 -30.03
C ALA A 847 -18.57 -3.26 -29.70
N GLU A 848 -18.55 -2.18 -30.46
CA GLU A 848 -19.47 -1.05 -30.29
C GLU A 848 -20.87 -1.35 -30.83
N ARG A 849 -21.89 -1.29 -29.96
CA ARG A 849 -23.30 -1.49 -30.34
C ARG A 849 -23.85 -0.43 -31.30
N ASP A 850 -23.22 0.74 -31.39
CA ASP A 850 -23.60 1.79 -32.34
C ASP A 850 -22.89 1.69 -33.70
N GLY A 851 -22.06 0.66 -33.90
CA GLY A 851 -21.31 0.44 -35.14
C GLY A 851 -20.11 1.36 -35.31
N SER A 852 -19.69 2.08 -34.26
CA SER A 852 -18.43 2.83 -34.26
C SER A 852 -17.23 1.91 -34.42
N ASN A 853 -16.15 2.47 -34.93
CA ASN A 853 -14.84 1.85 -34.93
C ASN A 853 -14.05 2.26 -33.67
N GLU A 854 -12.99 1.52 -33.37
CA GLU A 854 -12.13 1.72 -32.20
C GLU A 854 -10.80 1.00 -32.39
N TYR A 855 -9.87 1.16 -31.45
CA TYR A 855 -8.63 0.38 -31.46
C TYR A 855 -8.92 -1.10 -31.22
N ASN A 856 -8.11 -1.98 -31.82
CA ASN A 856 -8.25 -3.43 -31.70
C ASN A 856 -9.66 -3.94 -32.05
N ASN A 857 -10.34 -3.31 -33.02
CA ASN A 857 -11.69 -3.69 -33.42
C ASN A 857 -11.70 -4.88 -34.39
N TYR A 858 -11.31 -6.06 -33.90
CA TYR A 858 -11.22 -7.30 -34.70
C TYR A 858 -11.99 -8.47 -34.06
N GLN A 859 -13.00 -8.18 -33.24
CA GLN A 859 -13.86 -9.20 -32.59
C GLN A 859 -15.31 -9.17 -33.07
N PRO A 860 -15.58 -9.45 -34.37
CA PRO A 860 -16.90 -9.29 -34.96
C PRO A 860 -17.99 -10.22 -34.36
N GLY A 861 -17.62 -11.34 -33.73
CA GLY A 861 -18.57 -12.25 -33.07
C GLY A 861 -18.99 -11.81 -31.67
N SER A 862 -18.32 -10.82 -31.08
CA SER A 862 -18.43 -10.47 -29.65
C SER A 862 -19.86 -10.15 -29.19
N LEU A 863 -20.56 -9.29 -29.94
CA LEU A 863 -21.93 -8.90 -29.62
C LEU A 863 -22.93 -10.05 -29.80
N ASN A 864 -22.73 -10.90 -30.82
CA ASN A 864 -23.59 -12.05 -31.04
C ASN A 864 -23.51 -13.02 -29.87
N THR A 865 -22.30 -13.39 -29.45
CA THR A 865 -22.11 -14.28 -28.28
C THR A 865 -22.70 -13.66 -27.03
N THR A 866 -22.40 -12.38 -26.77
CA THR A 866 -22.97 -11.65 -25.62
C THR A 866 -24.50 -11.69 -25.63
N ASP A 867 -25.13 -11.39 -26.76
CA ASP A 867 -26.59 -11.35 -26.88
C ASP A 867 -27.23 -12.74 -26.75
N GLN A 868 -26.59 -13.81 -27.25
CA GLN A 868 -27.08 -15.18 -27.04
C GLN A 868 -27.07 -15.57 -25.56
N LEU A 869 -26.00 -15.24 -24.83
CA LEU A 869 -25.90 -15.53 -23.40
C LEU A 869 -26.93 -14.72 -22.59
N ILE A 870 -27.18 -13.46 -22.97
CA ILE A 870 -28.23 -12.64 -22.37
C ILE A 870 -29.61 -13.26 -22.61
N ASN A 871 -29.88 -13.71 -23.84
CA ASN A 871 -31.15 -14.33 -24.20
C ASN A 871 -31.38 -15.66 -23.47
N ASP A 872 -30.32 -16.43 -23.19
CA ASP A 872 -30.38 -17.72 -22.48
C ASP A 872 -30.05 -17.61 -20.98
N ILE A 873 -29.99 -16.41 -20.39
CA ILE A 873 -29.46 -16.17 -19.03
C ILE A 873 -30.18 -16.98 -17.93
N ASN A 874 -31.47 -17.28 -18.09
CA ASN A 874 -32.23 -18.09 -17.13
C ASN A 874 -31.85 -19.60 -17.18
N ASN A 875 -31.10 -20.01 -18.20
CA ASN A 875 -30.57 -21.36 -18.37
C ASN A 875 -29.05 -21.41 -18.25
N ILE A 876 -28.45 -20.42 -17.57
CA ILE A 876 -27.02 -20.31 -17.30
C ILE A 876 -26.87 -20.10 -15.80
N ASP A 877 -26.00 -20.88 -15.18
CA ASP A 877 -25.78 -20.85 -13.73
C ASP A 877 -24.41 -20.23 -13.39
N VAL A 878 -23.42 -20.39 -14.26
CA VAL A 878 -22.06 -19.81 -14.17
C VAL A 878 -21.41 -19.73 -15.55
N VAL A 879 -20.56 -18.72 -15.77
CA VAL A 879 -19.79 -18.51 -17.01
C VAL A 879 -18.30 -18.56 -16.70
N PHE A 880 -17.52 -19.24 -17.55
CA PHE A 880 -16.06 -19.18 -17.57
C PHE A 880 -15.59 -18.60 -18.90
N HIS A 881 -14.93 -17.44 -18.84
CA HIS A 881 -14.28 -16.80 -19.96
C HIS A 881 -12.76 -17.01 -19.87
N ILE A 882 -12.25 -17.96 -20.65
CA ILE A 882 -10.94 -18.56 -20.45
C ILE A 882 -9.81 -17.82 -21.20
N GLY A 883 -9.65 -16.53 -20.90
CA GLY A 883 -8.58 -15.68 -21.44
C GLY A 883 -8.95 -14.93 -22.72
N ASP A 884 -8.12 -13.95 -23.07
CA ASP A 884 -8.32 -12.98 -24.14
C ASP A 884 -9.65 -12.23 -24.01
N ILE A 885 -9.73 -11.51 -22.90
CA ILE A 885 -10.96 -11.00 -22.33
C ILE A 885 -11.50 -9.83 -23.16
N VAL A 886 -10.64 -8.83 -23.37
CA VAL A 886 -11.04 -7.52 -23.91
C VAL A 886 -10.36 -7.21 -25.24
N TYR A 887 -9.15 -7.71 -25.47
CA TYR A 887 -8.24 -7.19 -26.51
C TYR A 887 -8.01 -5.67 -26.39
N SER A 888 -7.97 -5.15 -25.17
CA SER A 888 -7.64 -3.75 -24.90
C SER A 888 -6.25 -3.42 -25.43
N ASN A 889 -5.30 -4.35 -25.24
CA ASN A 889 -3.91 -4.29 -25.68
C ASN A 889 -3.29 -2.90 -25.43
N GLY A 890 -3.55 -2.34 -24.26
CA GLY A 890 -3.08 -1.05 -23.79
C GLY A 890 -3.97 0.16 -24.10
N TYR A 891 -5.10 0.01 -24.78
CA TYR A 891 -6.11 1.06 -24.92
C TYR A 891 -7.15 0.97 -23.79
N ILE A 892 -6.73 1.42 -22.60
CA ILE A 892 -7.34 1.13 -21.30
C ILE A 892 -8.83 1.50 -21.19
N SER A 893 -9.34 2.42 -22.02
CA SER A 893 -10.77 2.77 -22.04
C SER A 893 -11.70 1.59 -22.31
N GLN A 894 -11.19 0.55 -22.97
CA GLN A 894 -11.94 -0.60 -23.44
C GLN A 894 -12.29 -1.58 -22.32
N TRP A 895 -11.59 -1.55 -21.18
CA TRP A 895 -11.95 -2.34 -19.99
C TRP A 895 -13.33 -1.93 -19.41
N ASP A 896 -13.66 -0.62 -19.41
CA ASP A 896 -15.02 -0.18 -19.03
C ASP A 896 -16.07 -0.57 -20.07
N GLN A 897 -15.71 -0.51 -21.35
CA GLN A 897 -16.58 -0.93 -22.45
C GLN A 897 -16.96 -2.40 -22.30
N PHE A 898 -15.96 -3.27 -22.06
CA PHE A 898 -16.19 -4.68 -21.86
C PHE A 898 -17.02 -4.97 -20.61
N THR A 899 -16.69 -4.36 -19.46
CA THR A 899 -17.50 -4.55 -18.24
C THR A 899 -18.94 -4.05 -18.39
N SER A 900 -19.17 -3.00 -19.18
CA SER A 900 -20.52 -2.58 -19.56
C SER A 900 -21.19 -3.57 -20.53
N GLN A 901 -20.46 -4.15 -21.47
CA GLN A 901 -20.98 -5.13 -22.44
C GLN A 901 -21.46 -6.40 -21.72
N VAL A 902 -20.70 -6.90 -20.75
CA VAL A 902 -21.03 -8.14 -20.01
C VAL A 902 -21.85 -7.92 -18.74
N GLU A 903 -22.12 -6.68 -18.30
CA GLU A 903 -22.97 -6.39 -17.11
C GLU A 903 -24.27 -7.22 -17.09
N PRO A 904 -25.04 -7.35 -18.19
CA PRO A 904 -26.30 -8.09 -18.15
C PRO A 904 -26.15 -9.58 -17.82
N ILE A 905 -24.94 -10.14 -17.97
CA ILE A 905 -24.59 -11.52 -17.63
C ILE A 905 -23.94 -11.53 -16.24
N ALA A 906 -22.82 -10.80 -16.10
CA ALA A 906 -21.94 -10.85 -14.95
C ALA A 906 -22.57 -10.25 -13.67
N SER A 907 -23.62 -9.44 -13.78
CA SER A 907 -24.38 -8.95 -12.61
C SER A 907 -25.44 -9.94 -12.10
N VAL A 908 -25.64 -11.06 -12.79
CA VAL A 908 -26.69 -12.05 -12.50
C VAL A 908 -26.10 -13.41 -12.13
N VAL A 909 -25.07 -13.84 -12.87
CA VAL A 909 -24.36 -15.10 -12.64
C VAL A 909 -22.86 -14.83 -12.43
N PRO A 910 -22.14 -15.67 -11.68
CA PRO A 910 -20.69 -15.55 -11.59
C PRO A 910 -20.05 -15.65 -12.98
N TYR A 911 -19.18 -14.68 -13.27
CA TYR A 911 -18.41 -14.57 -14.51
C TYR A 911 -16.94 -14.77 -14.17
N MET A 912 -16.53 -16.03 -14.19
CA MET A 912 -15.18 -16.47 -13.87
C MET A 912 -14.28 -16.24 -15.09
N ILE A 913 -13.03 -15.85 -14.87
CA ILE A 913 -12.10 -15.54 -15.96
C ILE A 913 -10.77 -16.30 -15.81
N ALA A 914 -10.09 -16.55 -16.92
CA ALA A 914 -8.67 -16.88 -16.95
C ALA A 914 -7.89 -15.73 -17.62
N SER A 915 -6.57 -15.74 -17.50
CA SER A 915 -5.68 -14.81 -18.20
C SER A 915 -5.23 -15.43 -19.51
N GLY A 916 -5.21 -14.63 -20.59
CA GLY A 916 -4.61 -14.99 -21.87
C GLY A 916 -3.45 -14.08 -22.25
N ASN A 917 -2.89 -14.31 -23.44
CA ASN A 917 -1.72 -13.56 -23.91
C ASN A 917 -2.02 -12.07 -24.07
N HIS A 918 -3.24 -11.71 -24.49
CA HIS A 918 -3.67 -10.31 -24.60
C HIS A 918 -3.90 -9.61 -23.25
N GLU A 919 -3.93 -10.35 -22.14
CA GLU A 919 -3.88 -9.76 -20.81
C GLU A 919 -2.45 -9.60 -20.30
N ARG A 920 -1.58 -10.62 -20.51
CA ARG A 920 -0.36 -10.78 -19.71
C ARG A 920 0.96 -10.57 -20.45
N ASP A 921 1.06 -10.88 -21.73
CA ASP A 921 2.35 -10.97 -22.43
C ASP A 921 2.98 -9.59 -22.64
N VAL A 922 4.16 -9.39 -22.04
CA VAL A 922 5.08 -8.26 -22.26
C VAL A 922 6.52 -8.76 -22.06
N PRO A 923 7.47 -8.42 -22.96
CA PRO A 923 8.86 -8.86 -22.81
C PRO A 923 9.47 -8.40 -21.48
N GLY A 924 10.20 -9.31 -20.81
CA GLY A 924 10.87 -9.02 -19.55
C GLY A 924 9.94 -8.79 -18.34
N SER A 925 8.64 -9.05 -18.46
CA SER A 925 7.67 -8.87 -17.36
C SER A 925 7.48 -10.13 -16.48
N GLY A 926 8.18 -11.22 -16.79
CA GLY A 926 8.00 -12.52 -16.13
C GLY A 926 6.88 -13.39 -16.71
N SER A 927 6.25 -12.98 -17.83
CA SER A 927 5.45 -13.89 -18.65
C SER A 927 6.34 -14.99 -19.23
N PHE A 928 5.78 -16.18 -19.42
CA PHE A 928 6.48 -17.31 -20.03
C PHE A 928 6.74 -17.08 -21.51
N TYR A 929 5.81 -16.41 -22.20
CA TYR A 929 5.96 -15.98 -23.58
C TYR A 929 6.54 -14.57 -23.64
N ASP A 930 7.51 -14.38 -24.54
CA ASP A 930 8.24 -13.11 -24.73
C ASP A 930 7.55 -12.19 -25.77
N GLY A 931 6.24 -12.37 -25.94
CA GLY A 931 5.39 -11.54 -26.79
C GLY A 931 5.02 -10.21 -26.12
N ASN A 932 4.41 -9.30 -26.89
CA ASN A 932 3.85 -8.04 -26.38
C ASN A 932 2.36 -7.92 -26.73
N ASP A 933 1.62 -9.01 -26.57
CA ASP A 933 0.22 -9.12 -27.00
C ASP A 933 -0.70 -8.24 -26.17
N SER A 934 -0.36 -8.06 -24.89
CA SER A 934 -1.08 -7.18 -23.98
C SER A 934 -0.87 -5.68 -24.24
N GLY A 935 0.00 -5.30 -25.17
CA GLY A 935 0.29 -3.90 -25.47
C GLY A 935 0.78 -3.10 -24.25
N GLY A 936 1.55 -3.76 -23.39
CA GLY A 936 2.13 -3.16 -22.19
C GLY A 936 1.26 -3.21 -20.94
N GLU A 937 0.10 -3.89 -20.96
CA GLU A 937 -0.77 -4.04 -19.79
C GLU A 937 -0.19 -4.98 -18.72
N CYS A 938 0.56 -6.01 -19.15
CA CYS A 938 1.24 -6.99 -18.29
C CYS A 938 0.39 -7.58 -17.14
N GLY A 939 -0.89 -7.83 -17.41
CA GLY A 939 -1.84 -8.46 -16.49
C GLY A 939 -2.56 -7.50 -15.55
N VAL A 940 -2.05 -6.29 -15.34
CA VAL A 940 -2.51 -5.36 -14.29
C VAL A 940 -4.01 -5.01 -14.41
N PRO A 941 -4.55 -4.67 -15.60
CA PRO A 941 -5.98 -4.38 -15.72
C PRO A 941 -6.86 -5.62 -15.48
N ALA A 942 -6.45 -6.79 -15.96
CA ALA A 942 -7.19 -8.05 -15.80
C ALA A 942 -7.27 -8.46 -14.32
N GLU A 943 -6.11 -8.52 -13.65
CA GLU A 943 -6.00 -8.92 -12.25
C GLU A 943 -6.68 -7.93 -11.31
N THR A 944 -6.87 -6.67 -11.71
CA THR A 944 -7.51 -5.65 -10.87
C THR A 944 -9.02 -5.56 -11.11
N THR A 945 -9.45 -5.55 -12.39
CA THR A 945 -10.83 -5.28 -12.80
C THR A 945 -11.77 -6.42 -12.43
N PHE A 946 -11.28 -7.65 -12.53
CA PHE A 946 -12.02 -8.85 -12.18
C PHE A 946 -11.42 -9.52 -10.94
N TYR A 947 -12.28 -10.17 -10.18
CA TYR A 947 -11.88 -10.99 -9.05
C TYR A 947 -11.94 -12.46 -9.44
N VAL A 948 -10.91 -13.21 -9.06
CA VAL A 948 -10.88 -14.67 -9.06
C VAL A 948 -10.32 -15.13 -7.71
N PRO A 949 -10.72 -16.31 -7.21
CA PRO A 949 -10.30 -16.81 -5.89
C PRO A 949 -8.86 -17.36 -5.86
N ALA A 950 -7.96 -16.79 -6.68
CA ALA A 950 -6.55 -17.14 -6.70
C ALA A 950 -5.86 -16.75 -5.38
N GLU A 951 -4.87 -17.54 -4.95
CA GLU A 951 -4.02 -17.18 -3.80
C GLU A 951 -3.21 -15.91 -4.11
N ASN A 952 -2.70 -15.82 -5.34
CA ASN A 952 -2.07 -14.63 -5.90
C ASN A 952 -2.74 -14.29 -7.24
N ARG A 953 -3.40 -13.12 -7.33
CA ARG A 953 -4.14 -12.69 -8.53
C ARG A 953 -3.22 -12.38 -9.72
N ALA A 954 -1.93 -12.07 -9.48
CA ALA A 954 -0.94 -11.88 -10.54
C ALA A 954 -0.51 -13.19 -11.23
N LYS A 955 -0.67 -14.32 -10.53
CA LYS A 955 -0.40 -15.66 -11.08
C LYS A 955 -1.62 -16.26 -11.76
N PHE A 956 -2.81 -15.72 -11.49
CA PHE A 956 -4.08 -16.00 -12.15
C PHE A 956 -4.62 -17.45 -12.13
N TRP A 957 -3.87 -18.45 -11.70
CA TRP A 957 -4.39 -19.82 -11.54
C TRP A 957 -5.16 -20.00 -10.24
N TYR A 958 -6.27 -20.74 -10.30
CA TYR A 958 -7.15 -20.98 -9.14
C TYR A 958 -8.05 -22.19 -9.34
N SER A 959 -8.57 -22.71 -8.22
CA SER A 959 -9.60 -23.75 -8.21
C SER A 959 -10.92 -23.18 -7.74
N VAL A 960 -12.02 -23.73 -8.25
CA VAL A 960 -13.38 -23.31 -7.83
C VAL A 960 -14.40 -24.41 -8.07
N ASP A 961 -15.44 -24.43 -7.25
CA ASP A 961 -16.53 -25.41 -7.31
C ASP A 961 -17.84 -24.78 -7.78
N TYR A 962 -18.63 -25.55 -8.53
CA TYR A 962 -20.04 -25.25 -8.78
C TYR A 962 -20.85 -26.54 -8.72
N GLY A 963 -21.38 -26.86 -7.54
CA GLY A 963 -22.14 -28.10 -7.34
C GLY A 963 -21.29 -29.34 -7.66
N MET A 964 -21.70 -30.12 -8.65
CA MET A 964 -21.04 -31.36 -9.09
C MET A 964 -19.77 -31.12 -9.93
N PHE A 965 -19.50 -29.88 -10.31
CA PHE A 965 -18.31 -29.51 -11.06
C PHE A 965 -17.19 -29.04 -10.14
N HIS A 966 -15.96 -29.47 -10.44
CA HIS A 966 -14.73 -28.93 -9.90
C HIS A 966 -13.87 -28.41 -11.06
N PHE A 967 -13.43 -27.16 -10.97
CA PHE A 967 -12.66 -26.49 -12.01
C PHE A 967 -11.23 -26.21 -11.53
N CYS A 968 -10.25 -26.60 -12.35
CA CYS A 968 -8.86 -26.20 -12.22
C CYS A 968 -8.51 -25.25 -13.36
N ILE A 969 -8.38 -23.97 -13.05
CA ILE A 969 -8.09 -22.91 -14.02
C ILE A 969 -6.59 -22.62 -13.98
N ALA A 970 -5.92 -22.85 -15.11
CA ALA A 970 -4.52 -22.50 -15.32
C ALA A 970 -4.40 -21.14 -16.00
N ASP A 971 -3.25 -20.51 -15.79
CA ASP A 971 -2.77 -19.35 -16.53
C ASP A 971 -1.69 -19.80 -17.50
N SER A 972 -2.02 -19.89 -18.79
CA SER A 972 -1.07 -20.30 -19.83
C SER A 972 0.01 -19.26 -20.10
N GLU A 973 0.00 -18.10 -19.45
CA GLU A 973 1.04 -17.09 -19.66
C GLU A 973 2.17 -17.18 -18.61
N HIS A 974 2.10 -18.16 -17.70
CA HIS A 974 3.17 -18.53 -16.77
C HIS A 974 3.55 -20.02 -16.92
N ASP A 975 4.78 -20.40 -16.59
CA ASP A 975 5.28 -21.77 -16.83
C ASP A 975 4.41 -22.86 -16.16
N TRP A 976 3.80 -23.75 -16.96
CA TRP A 976 2.97 -24.87 -16.51
C TRP A 976 3.70 -26.22 -16.47
N ARG A 977 4.99 -26.28 -16.83
CA ARG A 977 5.73 -27.55 -16.97
C ARG A 977 6.05 -28.19 -15.63
N GLU A 978 6.36 -29.49 -15.67
CA GLU A 978 6.69 -30.28 -14.49
C GLU A 978 7.78 -29.59 -13.63
N GLY A 979 7.53 -29.49 -12.32
CA GLY A 979 8.41 -28.81 -11.37
C GLY A 979 8.08 -27.33 -11.13
N SER A 980 7.32 -26.68 -12.01
CA SER A 980 6.87 -25.30 -11.82
C SER A 980 5.89 -25.17 -10.64
N GLU A 981 5.67 -23.94 -10.19
CA GLU A 981 4.68 -23.67 -9.14
C GLU A 981 3.26 -23.94 -9.63
N GLN A 982 2.96 -23.54 -10.85
CA GLN A 982 1.65 -23.78 -11.47
C GLN A 982 1.39 -25.28 -11.63
N TYR A 983 2.37 -26.08 -12.03
CA TYR A 983 2.21 -27.54 -12.12
C TYR A 983 1.81 -28.16 -10.77
N LYS A 984 2.47 -27.74 -9.69
CA LYS A 984 2.14 -28.19 -8.32
C LYS A 984 0.74 -27.75 -7.89
N PHE A 985 0.34 -26.54 -8.28
CA PHE A 985 -1.03 -26.07 -8.08
C PHE A 985 -2.04 -26.94 -8.84
N ILE A 986 -1.80 -27.22 -10.13
CA ILE A 986 -2.67 -28.03 -10.98
C ILE A 986 -2.81 -29.43 -10.38
N GLU A 987 -1.70 -30.10 -10.03
CA GLU A 987 -1.75 -31.42 -9.39
C GLU A 987 -2.56 -31.38 -8.09
N LYS A 988 -2.31 -30.38 -7.22
CA LYS A 988 -3.04 -30.24 -5.96
C LYS A 988 -4.54 -30.01 -6.19
N CYS A 989 -4.91 -29.19 -7.17
CA CYS A 989 -6.29 -28.93 -7.53
C CYS A 989 -6.98 -30.23 -7.95
N LEU A 990 -6.41 -30.93 -8.95
CA LEU A 990 -6.93 -32.18 -9.48
C LEU A 990 -7.03 -33.29 -8.43
N ALA A 991 -6.10 -33.33 -7.47
CA ALA A 991 -6.08 -34.31 -6.39
C ALA A 991 -7.10 -34.01 -5.27
N SER A 992 -7.54 -32.76 -5.13
CA SER A 992 -8.33 -32.33 -3.97
C SER A 992 -9.83 -32.64 -4.05
N VAL A 993 -10.33 -32.94 -5.25
CA VAL A 993 -11.77 -33.13 -5.50
C VAL A 993 -12.25 -34.51 -5.02
N ASP A 994 -13.38 -34.53 -4.31
CA ASP A 994 -14.10 -35.78 -4.03
C ASP A 994 -14.96 -36.18 -5.24
N ARG A 995 -14.39 -37.03 -6.10
CA ARG A 995 -15.04 -37.50 -7.33
C ARG A 995 -16.31 -38.32 -7.12
N LYS A 996 -16.63 -38.73 -5.88
CA LYS A 996 -17.93 -39.35 -5.59
C LYS A 996 -19.06 -38.33 -5.65
N ASN A 997 -18.82 -37.17 -5.07
CA ASN A 997 -19.82 -36.10 -4.94
C ASN A 997 -19.69 -35.08 -6.07
N GLN A 998 -18.48 -34.82 -6.55
CA GLN A 998 -18.16 -33.93 -7.68
C GLN A 998 -17.53 -34.72 -8.85
N PRO A 999 -18.36 -35.46 -9.61
CA PRO A 999 -17.88 -36.37 -10.65
C PRO A 999 -17.29 -35.65 -11.87
N TRP A 1000 -17.63 -34.38 -12.10
CA TRP A 1000 -17.25 -33.63 -13.30
C TRP A 1000 -16.02 -32.77 -13.03
N LEU A 1001 -14.83 -33.29 -13.38
CA LEU A 1001 -13.55 -32.63 -13.19
C LEU A 1001 -13.10 -31.95 -14.49
N ILE A 1002 -13.03 -30.62 -14.45
CA ILE A 1002 -12.77 -29.78 -15.61
C ILE A 1002 -11.43 -29.06 -15.45
N PHE A 1003 -10.60 -29.15 -16.47
CA PHE A 1003 -9.40 -28.32 -16.62
C PHE A 1003 -9.67 -27.22 -17.65
N ALA A 1004 -9.19 -26.02 -17.42
CA ALA A 1004 -9.23 -24.97 -18.44
C ALA A 1004 -7.96 -24.11 -18.40
N ALA A 1005 -7.49 -23.73 -19.59
CA ALA A 1005 -6.40 -22.79 -19.81
C ALA A 1005 -6.75 -21.91 -21.01
N HIS A 1006 -6.02 -20.82 -21.22
CA HIS A 1006 -6.24 -19.99 -22.40
C HIS A 1006 -5.58 -20.60 -23.65
N ARG A 1007 -4.25 -20.63 -23.74
CA ARG A 1007 -3.53 -21.27 -24.85
C ARG A 1007 -3.81 -22.78 -24.91
N VAL A 1008 -3.67 -23.35 -26.11
CA VAL A 1008 -3.98 -24.76 -26.33
C VAL A 1008 -2.87 -25.66 -25.78
N LEU A 1009 -3.02 -26.10 -24.53
CA LEU A 1009 -2.09 -27.04 -23.89
C LEU A 1009 -2.39 -28.50 -24.26
N GLY A 1010 -3.56 -28.76 -24.84
CA GLY A 1010 -4.05 -30.06 -25.27
C GLY A 1010 -3.84 -30.28 -26.76
N TYR A 1011 -4.91 -30.20 -27.55
CA TYR A 1011 -4.88 -30.52 -28.97
C TYR A 1011 -5.66 -29.48 -29.79
N SER A 1012 -5.07 -29.03 -30.90
CA SER A 1012 -5.69 -28.18 -31.91
C SER A 1012 -5.06 -28.46 -33.27
N SER A 1013 -5.89 -28.54 -34.31
CA SER A 1013 -5.47 -28.65 -35.71
C SER A 1013 -5.33 -27.29 -36.38
N ASP A 1014 -5.26 -26.20 -35.60
CA ASP A 1014 -5.06 -24.85 -36.12
C ASP A 1014 -3.83 -24.76 -37.03
N LEU A 1015 -3.97 -23.96 -38.10
CA LEU A 1015 -2.96 -23.80 -39.12
C LEU A 1015 -1.64 -23.22 -38.57
N TYR A 1016 -1.71 -22.32 -37.58
CA TYR A 1016 -0.52 -21.71 -36.96
C TYR A 1016 0.35 -22.77 -36.27
N TYR A 1017 -0.24 -23.59 -35.40
CA TYR A 1017 0.51 -24.67 -34.73
C TYR A 1017 1.06 -25.68 -35.73
N ALA A 1018 0.27 -26.06 -36.75
CA ALA A 1018 0.70 -27.01 -37.77
C ALA A 1018 1.90 -26.49 -38.57
N PHE A 1019 1.98 -25.18 -38.86
CA PHE A 1019 3.14 -24.56 -39.51
C PHE A 1019 4.40 -24.62 -38.65
N GLU A 1020 4.26 -24.55 -37.33
CA GLU A 1020 5.36 -24.73 -36.38
C GLU A 1020 5.69 -26.22 -36.13
N GLY A 1021 5.00 -27.14 -36.78
CA GLY A 1021 5.19 -28.58 -36.63
C GLY A 1021 4.60 -29.13 -35.32
N SER A 1022 3.57 -28.47 -34.78
CA SER A 1022 2.88 -28.85 -33.54
C SER A 1022 1.36 -28.91 -33.73
N PHE A 1023 0.66 -29.45 -32.73
CA PHE A 1023 -0.81 -29.43 -32.61
C PHE A 1023 -1.25 -28.93 -31.22
N ALA A 1024 -0.36 -28.18 -30.57
CA ALA A 1024 -0.49 -27.64 -29.22
C ALA A 1024 0.64 -26.62 -28.98
N GLU A 1025 0.58 -25.90 -27.87
CA GLU A 1025 1.75 -25.20 -27.35
C GLU A 1025 2.92 -26.19 -27.10
N PRO A 1026 4.16 -25.86 -27.53
CA PRO A 1026 5.30 -26.76 -27.38
C PRO A 1026 5.53 -27.21 -25.92
N GLN A 1027 5.84 -28.50 -25.71
CA GLN A 1027 6.09 -29.14 -24.40
C GLN A 1027 4.88 -29.25 -23.45
N ALA A 1028 3.70 -28.74 -23.85
CA ALA A 1028 2.55 -28.67 -22.96
C ALA A 1028 1.97 -30.05 -22.64
N ARG A 1029 1.72 -30.87 -23.67
CA ARG A 1029 1.13 -32.19 -23.52
C ARG A 1029 2.04 -33.14 -22.75
N GLU A 1030 3.33 -33.18 -23.09
CA GLU A 1030 4.32 -34.05 -22.45
C GLU A 1030 4.39 -33.82 -20.93
N SER A 1031 4.17 -32.58 -20.50
CA SER A 1031 4.18 -32.19 -19.09
C SER A 1031 2.86 -32.53 -18.39
N LEU A 1032 1.72 -32.08 -18.94
CA LEU A 1032 0.46 -32.06 -18.22
C LEU A 1032 -0.42 -33.30 -18.41
N GLN A 1033 -0.27 -34.06 -19.51
CA GLN A 1033 -1.17 -35.18 -19.80
C GLN A 1033 -1.10 -36.28 -18.75
N LYS A 1034 0.05 -36.46 -18.08
CA LYS A 1034 0.19 -37.41 -16.97
C LYS A 1034 -0.72 -37.04 -15.79
N LEU A 1035 -0.88 -35.76 -15.49
CA LEU A 1035 -1.80 -35.30 -14.44
C LEU A 1035 -3.24 -35.52 -14.87
N TRP A 1036 -3.60 -35.12 -16.09
CA TRP A 1036 -4.96 -35.29 -16.60
C TRP A 1036 -5.39 -36.76 -16.62
N GLN A 1037 -4.48 -37.66 -17.00
CA GLN A 1037 -4.71 -39.10 -17.03
C GLN A 1037 -4.77 -39.70 -15.62
N LYS A 1038 -3.81 -39.36 -14.74
CA LYS A 1038 -3.75 -39.83 -13.35
C LYS A 1038 -5.02 -39.48 -12.58
N TYR A 1039 -5.48 -38.23 -12.67
CA TYR A 1039 -6.65 -37.73 -11.96
C TYR A 1039 -7.96 -37.85 -12.76
N LYS A 1040 -7.90 -38.41 -13.97
CA LYS A 1040 -9.04 -38.65 -14.87
C LYS A 1040 -9.87 -37.37 -15.08
N VAL A 1041 -9.20 -36.34 -15.58
CA VAL A 1041 -9.87 -35.12 -16.06
C VAL A 1041 -10.82 -35.49 -17.18
N ASP A 1042 -12.04 -34.98 -17.11
CA ASP A 1042 -13.09 -35.36 -18.04
C ASP A 1042 -13.01 -34.58 -19.33
N ILE A 1043 -12.94 -33.25 -19.18
CA ILE A 1043 -12.88 -32.32 -20.28
C ILE A 1043 -11.83 -31.25 -19.95
N ALA A 1044 -10.96 -30.99 -20.91
CA ALA A 1044 -9.99 -29.90 -20.88
C ALA A 1044 -10.35 -28.85 -21.95
N PHE A 1045 -10.53 -27.60 -21.53
CA PHE A 1045 -10.94 -26.48 -22.38
C PHE A 1045 -9.81 -25.50 -22.67
N TYR A 1046 -9.80 -24.98 -23.90
CA TYR A 1046 -8.83 -23.98 -24.37
C TYR A 1046 -9.52 -22.87 -25.17
N GLY A 1047 -9.01 -21.64 -25.06
CA GLY A 1047 -9.31 -20.52 -25.94
C GLY A 1047 -8.22 -20.38 -27.01
N HIS A 1048 -7.75 -19.15 -27.23
CA HIS A 1048 -6.60 -18.70 -28.03
C HIS A 1048 -6.74 -18.94 -29.54
N VAL A 1049 -7.10 -20.16 -29.93
CA VAL A 1049 -7.42 -20.53 -31.29
C VAL A 1049 -8.88 -20.16 -31.54
N HIS A 1050 -9.09 -19.20 -32.45
CA HIS A 1050 -10.40 -18.60 -32.70
C HIS A 1050 -11.31 -19.46 -33.60
N ASN A 1051 -11.58 -20.68 -33.18
CA ASN A 1051 -12.53 -21.60 -33.79
C ASN A 1051 -13.07 -22.58 -32.73
N TYR A 1052 -13.78 -23.63 -33.17
CA TYR A 1052 -14.17 -24.73 -32.31
C TYR A 1052 -13.59 -26.05 -32.82
N GLU A 1053 -13.00 -26.84 -31.91
CA GLU A 1053 -12.54 -28.19 -32.21
C GLU A 1053 -12.72 -29.11 -31.01
N ARG A 1054 -13.17 -30.35 -31.26
CA ARG A 1054 -13.33 -31.37 -30.23
C ARG A 1054 -12.61 -32.66 -30.60
N THR A 1055 -11.90 -33.22 -29.63
CA THR A 1055 -11.21 -34.50 -29.78
C THR A 1055 -12.08 -35.69 -29.36
N CYS A 1056 -11.67 -36.90 -29.76
CA CYS A 1056 -12.01 -38.13 -29.04
C CYS A 1056 -11.39 -38.09 -27.62
N PRO A 1057 -11.83 -38.95 -26.68
CA PRO A 1057 -11.04 -39.23 -25.49
C PRO A 1057 -9.64 -39.70 -25.91
N VAL A 1058 -8.63 -38.92 -25.58
CA VAL A 1058 -7.28 -39.05 -26.14
C VAL A 1058 -6.23 -39.08 -25.04
N TYR A 1059 -5.22 -39.91 -25.22
CA TYR A 1059 -4.01 -39.96 -24.39
C TYR A 1059 -2.82 -40.33 -25.29
N GLU A 1060 -1.71 -39.62 -25.16
CA GLU A 1060 -0.51 -39.81 -26.01
C GLU A 1060 -0.86 -39.87 -27.52
N GLU A 1061 -1.67 -38.92 -27.99
CA GLU A 1061 -2.13 -38.78 -29.39
C GLU A 1061 -3.03 -39.91 -29.92
N GLN A 1062 -3.40 -40.87 -29.08
CA GLN A 1062 -4.23 -42.01 -29.47
C GLN A 1062 -5.64 -41.87 -28.90
N CYS A 1063 -6.66 -42.08 -29.75
CA CYS A 1063 -8.03 -42.24 -29.25
C CYS A 1063 -8.10 -43.51 -28.41
N VAL A 1064 -8.40 -43.36 -27.12
CA VAL A 1064 -8.53 -44.46 -26.15
C VAL A 1064 -9.99 -44.89 -25.95
N ASN A 1065 -10.91 -44.25 -26.66
CA ASN A 1065 -12.31 -44.62 -26.77
C ASN A 1065 -12.78 -44.40 -28.23
N SER A 1066 -13.54 -45.35 -28.78
CA SER A 1066 -14.06 -45.32 -30.15
C SER A 1066 -15.40 -44.60 -30.30
N GLU A 1067 -16.11 -44.34 -29.20
CA GLU A 1067 -17.37 -43.59 -29.20
C GLU A 1067 -17.13 -42.14 -29.62
N LYS A 1068 -18.15 -41.52 -30.24
CA LYS A 1068 -18.04 -40.14 -30.77
C LYS A 1068 -18.95 -39.14 -30.07
N THR A 1069 -20.11 -39.59 -29.60
CA THR A 1069 -21.19 -38.74 -29.07
C THR A 1069 -21.83 -39.29 -27.79
N HIS A 1070 -21.73 -40.58 -27.51
CA HIS A 1070 -22.34 -41.23 -26.35
C HIS A 1070 -21.29 -42.03 -25.58
N TYR A 1071 -20.57 -41.39 -24.66
CA TYR A 1071 -19.59 -42.05 -23.82
C TYR A 1071 -20.30 -42.71 -22.63
N SER A 1072 -20.06 -44.00 -22.44
CA SER A 1072 -20.60 -44.75 -21.31
C SER A 1072 -19.50 -45.49 -20.55
N GLY A 1073 -19.63 -45.55 -19.23
CA GLY A 1073 -18.61 -46.16 -18.36
C GLY A 1073 -17.29 -45.38 -18.34
N THR A 1074 -16.17 -46.09 -18.28
CA THR A 1074 -14.84 -45.47 -18.19
C THR A 1074 -14.45 -44.80 -19.52
N VAL A 1075 -14.17 -43.49 -19.48
CA VAL A 1075 -13.86 -42.70 -20.69
C VAL A 1075 -12.44 -42.95 -21.20
N ASN A 1076 -11.57 -43.58 -20.39
CA ASN A 1076 -10.20 -44.01 -20.66
C ASN A 1076 -9.16 -42.91 -20.96
N GLY A 1077 -9.60 -41.69 -21.29
CA GLY A 1077 -8.75 -40.51 -21.50
C GLY A 1077 -9.57 -39.22 -21.45
N THR A 1078 -8.89 -38.08 -21.51
CA THR A 1078 -9.52 -36.76 -21.43
C THR A 1078 -10.06 -36.33 -22.80
N ILE A 1079 -11.23 -35.69 -22.83
CA ILE A 1079 -11.75 -35.01 -24.03
C ILE A 1079 -11.17 -33.59 -24.04
N HIS A 1080 -10.54 -33.19 -25.14
CA HIS A 1080 -10.01 -31.84 -25.30
C HIS A 1080 -10.93 -31.02 -26.22
N VAL A 1081 -11.17 -29.76 -25.84
CA VAL A 1081 -12.06 -28.86 -26.57
C VAL A 1081 -11.42 -27.49 -26.72
N VAL A 1082 -11.18 -27.08 -27.96
CA VAL A 1082 -10.90 -25.68 -28.31
C VAL A 1082 -12.25 -24.97 -28.46
N VAL A 1083 -12.42 -23.86 -27.76
CA VAL A 1083 -13.64 -23.05 -27.73
C VAL A 1083 -13.28 -21.55 -27.69
N GLY A 1084 -12.27 -21.15 -28.45
CA GLY A 1084 -11.84 -19.75 -28.62
C GLY A 1084 -12.64 -18.98 -29.68
N GLY A 1085 -13.68 -19.58 -30.27
CA GLY A 1085 -14.53 -18.92 -31.27
C GLY A 1085 -15.52 -17.89 -30.72
N ALA A 1086 -15.34 -17.27 -29.54
CA ALA A 1086 -16.42 -16.44 -28.99
C ALA A 1086 -16.58 -15.07 -29.67
N GLY A 1087 -15.54 -14.51 -30.28
CA GLY A 1087 -15.66 -13.18 -30.86
C GLY A 1087 -14.54 -12.73 -31.77
N ALA A 1088 -13.28 -12.95 -31.37
CA ALA A 1088 -12.11 -12.58 -32.14
C ALA A 1088 -12.06 -13.22 -33.53
N HIS A 1089 -11.46 -12.52 -34.50
CA HIS A 1089 -11.30 -12.99 -35.89
C HIS A 1089 -10.96 -14.48 -36.00
N LEU A 1090 -11.68 -15.20 -36.85
CA LEU A 1090 -11.55 -16.66 -36.90
C LEU A 1090 -10.16 -17.12 -37.39
N SER A 1091 -9.70 -18.24 -36.85
CA SER A 1091 -8.43 -18.88 -37.23
C SER A 1091 -8.67 -20.15 -38.05
N GLU A 1092 -7.96 -20.27 -39.16
CA GLU A 1092 -8.09 -21.38 -40.12
C GLU A 1092 -7.48 -22.69 -39.60
N PHE A 1093 -8.07 -23.81 -40.02
CA PHE A 1093 -7.51 -25.14 -39.74
C PHE A 1093 -6.41 -25.51 -40.75
N SER A 1094 -5.48 -26.36 -40.32
CA SER A 1094 -4.56 -27.02 -41.24
C SER A 1094 -5.25 -28.05 -42.14
N ASP A 1095 -4.62 -28.33 -43.29
CA ASP A 1095 -5.03 -29.42 -44.19
C ASP A 1095 -4.77 -30.83 -43.62
N VAL A 1096 -4.14 -30.93 -42.44
CA VAL A 1096 -3.83 -32.20 -41.78
C VAL A 1096 -5.07 -32.74 -41.10
N ASN A 1097 -5.50 -33.92 -41.53
CA ASN A 1097 -6.62 -34.63 -40.90
C ASN A 1097 -6.08 -35.59 -39.82
N THR A 1098 -6.13 -35.14 -38.57
CA THR A 1098 -5.66 -35.91 -37.42
C THR A 1098 -6.65 -37.02 -37.04
N THR A 1099 -6.16 -38.10 -36.44
CA THR A 1099 -7.00 -39.24 -36.03
C THR A 1099 -7.92 -38.91 -34.85
N TRP A 1100 -7.53 -37.93 -34.04
CA TRP A 1100 -8.21 -37.57 -32.79
C TRP A 1100 -9.26 -36.46 -32.96
N SER A 1101 -9.21 -35.66 -34.03
CA SER A 1101 -10.19 -34.58 -34.26
C SER A 1101 -11.54 -35.15 -34.71
N LEU A 1102 -12.58 -35.02 -33.88
CA LEU A 1102 -13.92 -35.52 -34.19
C LEU A 1102 -14.81 -34.47 -34.87
N TYR A 1103 -14.69 -33.21 -34.47
CA TYR A 1103 -15.51 -32.12 -34.99
C TYR A 1103 -14.70 -30.82 -35.02
N LYS A 1104 -14.88 -30.04 -36.09
CA LYS A 1104 -14.28 -28.72 -36.31
C LYS A 1104 -15.36 -27.75 -36.78
N ASP A 1105 -15.32 -26.52 -36.31
CA ASP A 1105 -16.17 -25.43 -36.82
C ASP A 1105 -15.36 -24.14 -36.93
N HIS A 1106 -15.29 -23.59 -38.14
CA HIS A 1106 -14.70 -22.29 -38.41
C HIS A 1106 -15.80 -21.22 -38.37
N ASP A 1107 -16.33 -20.98 -37.17
CA ASP A 1107 -17.41 -20.03 -36.90
C ASP A 1107 -17.42 -19.61 -35.43
N PHE A 1108 -18.20 -18.59 -35.10
CA PHE A 1108 -18.32 -18.09 -33.75
C PHE A 1108 -19.25 -18.96 -32.90
N GLY A 1109 -18.83 -19.32 -31.69
CA GLY A 1109 -19.64 -20.11 -30.77
C GLY A 1109 -19.07 -20.22 -29.35
N PHE A 1110 -19.81 -20.94 -28.51
CA PHE A 1110 -19.47 -21.18 -27.11
C PHE A 1110 -19.97 -22.56 -26.67
N ALA A 1111 -19.39 -23.10 -25.59
CA ALA A 1111 -19.80 -24.37 -25.01
C ALA A 1111 -20.81 -24.18 -23.87
N LYS A 1112 -21.74 -25.13 -23.75
CA LYS A 1112 -22.65 -25.30 -22.63
C LYS A 1112 -22.55 -26.72 -22.10
N MET A 1113 -22.28 -26.85 -20.81
CA MET A 1113 -22.34 -28.13 -20.09
C MET A 1113 -23.55 -28.16 -19.18
N THR A 1114 -24.33 -29.24 -19.27
CA THR A 1114 -25.50 -29.47 -18.41
C THR A 1114 -25.30 -30.78 -17.65
N ALA A 1115 -25.05 -30.69 -16.35
CA ALA A 1115 -25.06 -31.86 -15.47
C ALA A 1115 -26.49 -32.07 -14.96
N PHE A 1116 -27.10 -33.19 -15.33
CA PHE A 1116 -28.44 -33.56 -14.89
C PHE A 1116 -28.44 -34.17 -13.49
N ASN A 1117 -27.40 -34.95 -13.21
CA ASN A 1117 -27.12 -35.62 -11.94
C ASN A 1117 -25.64 -36.03 -11.89
N GLN A 1118 -25.26 -36.83 -10.89
CA GLN A 1118 -23.87 -37.27 -10.71
C GLN A 1118 -23.38 -38.25 -11.78
N SER A 1119 -24.29 -38.89 -12.53
CA SER A 1119 -23.94 -39.89 -13.55
C SER A 1119 -24.14 -39.43 -14.99
N SER A 1120 -24.77 -38.28 -15.24
CA SER A 1120 -25.11 -37.80 -16.58
C SER A 1120 -24.73 -36.34 -16.84
N LEU A 1121 -23.80 -36.14 -17.78
CA LEU A 1121 -23.36 -34.85 -18.31
C LEU A 1121 -23.69 -34.75 -19.80
N LEU A 1122 -24.25 -33.62 -20.21
CA LEU A 1122 -24.40 -33.22 -21.60
C LEU A 1122 -23.47 -32.05 -21.91
N PHE A 1123 -22.72 -32.16 -23.00
CA PHE A 1123 -21.96 -31.09 -23.61
C PHE A 1123 -22.64 -30.64 -24.90
N GLU A 1124 -22.75 -29.34 -25.12
CA GLU A 1124 -23.29 -28.72 -26.33
C GLU A 1124 -22.37 -27.59 -26.79
N TYR A 1125 -21.93 -27.62 -28.04
CA TYR A 1125 -21.35 -26.47 -28.73
C TYR A 1125 -22.45 -25.72 -29.47
N LYS A 1126 -22.57 -24.41 -29.19
CA LYS A 1126 -23.61 -23.55 -29.73
C LYS A 1126 -23.00 -22.42 -30.55
N LYS A 1127 -23.54 -22.17 -31.75
CA LYS A 1127 -23.11 -21.02 -32.55
C LYS A 1127 -23.67 -19.72 -32.00
N SER A 1128 -22.86 -18.68 -32.04
CA SER A 1128 -23.24 -17.34 -31.58
C SER A 1128 -24.23 -16.66 -32.51
N SER A 1129 -24.24 -17.04 -33.79
CA SER A 1129 -25.13 -16.47 -34.81
C SER A 1129 -26.62 -16.76 -34.55
N ASP A 1130 -26.96 -17.95 -34.04
CA ASP A 1130 -28.36 -18.35 -33.84
C ASP A 1130 -28.68 -19.05 -32.51
N GLY A 1131 -27.65 -19.35 -31.69
CA GLY A 1131 -27.81 -19.99 -30.39
C GLY A 1131 -28.27 -21.46 -30.47
N LYS A 1132 -28.17 -22.14 -31.61
CA LYS A 1132 -28.48 -23.57 -31.74
C LYS A 1132 -27.25 -24.45 -31.49
N VAL A 1133 -27.49 -25.72 -31.21
CA VAL A 1133 -26.46 -26.74 -31.00
C VAL A 1133 -25.99 -27.30 -32.34
N TYR A 1134 -24.67 -27.32 -32.56
CA TYR A 1134 -24.03 -27.83 -33.79
C TYR A 1134 -23.16 -29.06 -33.54
N ASP A 1135 -22.64 -29.20 -32.33
CA ASP A 1135 -21.96 -30.41 -31.87
C ASP A 1135 -22.38 -30.71 -30.43
N SER A 1136 -22.44 -31.98 -30.07
CA SER A 1136 -22.80 -32.40 -28.71
C SER A 1136 -22.33 -33.80 -28.40
N PHE A 1137 -22.13 -34.07 -27.10
CA PHE A 1137 -21.91 -35.42 -26.61
C PHE A 1137 -22.43 -35.58 -25.18
N THR A 1138 -22.58 -36.83 -24.76
CA THR A 1138 -23.01 -37.19 -23.41
C THR A 1138 -21.98 -38.10 -22.74
N ILE A 1139 -21.78 -37.92 -21.44
CA ILE A 1139 -21.05 -38.86 -20.59
C ILE A 1139 -22.04 -39.45 -19.59
N SER A 1140 -22.23 -40.77 -19.65
CA SER A 1140 -23.08 -41.54 -18.74
C SER A 1140 -22.26 -42.58 -17.99
N ARG A 1141 -21.91 -42.32 -16.73
CA ARG A 1141 -21.04 -43.22 -15.95
C ARG A 1141 -21.28 -43.07 -14.45
N ASP A 1142 -20.95 -44.10 -13.69
CA ASP A 1142 -21.07 -44.08 -12.23
C ASP A 1142 -19.70 -43.84 -11.56
N TYR A 1143 -19.71 -43.60 -10.24
CA TYR A 1143 -18.47 -43.41 -9.47
C TYR A 1143 -17.48 -44.59 -9.60
N ARG A 1144 -17.98 -45.82 -9.75
CA ARG A 1144 -17.13 -47.01 -9.98
C ARG A 1144 -16.29 -46.89 -11.26
N ASP A 1145 -16.82 -46.23 -12.28
CA ASP A 1145 -16.16 -46.05 -13.57
C ASP A 1145 -15.08 -44.98 -13.47
N VAL A 1146 -15.31 -43.97 -12.61
CA VAL A 1146 -14.28 -42.98 -12.23
C VAL A 1146 -13.15 -43.63 -11.43
N LEU A 1147 -13.43 -44.66 -10.61
CA LEU A 1147 -12.40 -45.40 -9.87
C LEU A 1147 -11.64 -46.43 -10.72
N ALA A 1148 -12.27 -46.97 -11.76
CA ALA A 1148 -11.69 -48.02 -12.61
C ALA A 1148 -10.33 -47.61 -13.18
N CYS A 1149 -9.33 -48.50 -13.09
CA CYS A 1149 -8.00 -48.22 -13.61
C CYS A 1149 -8.01 -47.98 -15.11
N VAL A 1150 -7.25 -46.97 -15.54
CA VAL A 1150 -6.96 -46.67 -16.95
C VAL A 1150 -5.45 -46.70 -17.15
N HIS A 1151 -4.98 -46.73 -18.39
CA HIS A 1151 -3.56 -46.63 -18.71
C HIS A 1151 -2.96 -45.38 -18.04
N ASP A 1152 -1.86 -45.54 -17.29
CA ASP A 1152 -1.21 -44.50 -16.46
C ASP A 1152 -2.10 -43.78 -15.42
N GLY A 1153 -3.28 -44.34 -15.11
CA GLY A 1153 -4.23 -43.83 -14.12
C GLY A 1153 -4.78 -44.93 -13.22
N CYS A 1154 -3.89 -45.66 -12.55
CA CYS A 1154 -4.21 -46.73 -11.61
C CYS A 1154 -3.45 -46.54 -10.29
N GLU A 1155 -4.17 -46.57 -9.17
CA GLU A 1155 -3.58 -46.39 -7.85
C GLU A 1155 -2.75 -47.62 -7.43
N PRO A 1156 -1.66 -47.44 -6.65
CA PRO A 1156 -0.88 -48.55 -6.13
C PRO A 1156 -1.74 -49.51 -5.28
N THR A 1157 -1.64 -50.82 -5.56
CA THR A 1157 -2.29 -51.87 -4.76
C THR A 1157 -1.28 -52.60 -3.89
N THR A 1158 -1.65 -52.95 -2.66
CA THR A 1158 -0.87 -53.86 -1.81
C THR A 1158 -1.37 -55.31 -1.94
N LEU A 1159 -0.45 -56.28 -1.88
CA LEU A 1159 -0.78 -57.72 -1.86
C LEU A 1159 -1.29 -58.22 -0.49
N THR A 1160 -1.24 -57.37 0.54
CA THR A 1160 -1.72 -57.71 1.90
C THR A 1160 -3.24 -57.81 1.91
N SER A 1161 -3.77 -58.97 2.32
CA SER A 1161 -5.20 -59.28 2.40
C SER A 1161 -5.78 -58.98 3.78
#